data_AF-A0A1Q7RBX8-F1
#
_entry.id   AF-A0A1Q7RBX8-F1
#
_cell.length_a   1.000
_cell.length_b   1.000
_cell.length_c   1.000
_cell.angle_alpha   90.00
_cell.angle_beta   90.00
_cell.angle_gamma   90.00
#
_symmetry.space_group_name_H-M   'P 1'
#
loop_
_entity.id
_entity.type
_entity.pdbx_description
1 polymer ?
#
loop_
_entity_poly.entity_id
_entity_poly.type
_entity_poly.pdbx_seq_one_letter_code
_entity_poly.pdbx_strand_id
1 'polypeptide(L)'
;MSTYNVPAPELRPGGLLVRTEYSAISAGTERATLDLSSKSLLAKAKARPDLVKQVIEYARQNGVKAAYNKVHAKLDTLTNLGYSCAGEIISVGEGVHEFRPGDRVACGGGSYANHAEINFVPRNLAVHIPSQVSTLAASLTTIGAIALQGFRQADIRIGETVAVIGAGLVGVLTIQIARAAGCRVVAIDLSSQRVERAVEFGAHLAVAANDPALVSSIKEFSRYGVDAAILTAATDSAEPVEMAAKILRDRGRIIVVGAVGMGVSRSNMYAKELSLALSRSYGPGRYDPQYEEGGIDYPIGYVRWTERRNMEAFLDLLAAGKIDVTPLLEHRYAIDEGAKAYADLKNGLYTAILEYNGASTVSKRTVSSVVAARPRVGDEVRVGCIGAGSFASSVIFPNLQSIKGVHLRSVGTISGASAASAQRAFKFEIAEQPSELLNDPNADAIFILTRHDTHATLAAQALHAGKPVFVEKPLAIDREQLAQLQEAYAAQVQAGRAPFLMAGFNRRFAPFTEKICQFFAGRREPMLVHARVNAGYIPHDHWIHAEGGRIVGEFCHFVDWARSVIGSPIHSVAATGLPDGTQYISDNIAVTLKFADGSVANLLYLANGDRSIPKEFFEVFCQGAIVRLHDFRTLELARNGEVQKFKSVQDKGHRRELQLTIEAIRSGKPSPISFDELVEVTETTFLVQHALAAGEAIRLVQGAPAAPLPEMPDAVQRNSTASGNRACA
;
A
#
# COMPACT_ATOMS: atom_id res chain seq x y z
N MET A 1 -17.19 19.14 4.84
CA MET A 1 -16.02 18.84 3.99
C MET A 1 -15.04 19.96 4.20
N SER A 2 -13.76 19.66 4.42
CA SER A 2 -12.75 20.67 4.78
C SER A 2 -11.48 20.37 4.01
N THR A 3 -10.80 21.42 3.54
CA THR A 3 -9.43 21.35 3.07
C THR A 3 -8.50 21.14 4.26
N TYR A 4 -7.39 20.45 4.05
CA TYR A 4 -6.37 20.19 5.06
C TYR A 4 -5.02 20.59 4.50
N ASN A 5 -4.23 21.31 5.30
CA ASN A 5 -2.82 21.50 5.00
C ASN A 5 -2.09 20.20 5.32
N VAL A 6 -1.40 19.65 4.32
CA VAL A 6 -0.63 18.42 4.42
C VAL A 6 0.76 18.65 3.82
N PRO A 7 1.80 17.92 4.26
CA PRO A 7 3.10 18.01 3.63
C PRO A 7 3.03 17.63 2.15
N ALA A 8 3.84 18.30 1.33
CA ALA A 8 3.99 17.90 -0.07
C ALA A 8 4.53 16.45 -0.13
N PRO A 9 4.15 15.65 -1.13
CA PRO A 9 4.70 14.31 -1.29
C PRO A 9 6.18 14.36 -1.71
N GLU A 10 6.93 13.31 -1.40
CA GLU A 10 8.31 13.15 -1.86
C GLU A 10 8.39 12.62 -3.29
N LEU A 11 9.44 13.02 -4.00
CA LEU A 11 9.79 12.42 -5.27
C LEU A 11 10.34 11.00 -5.05
N ARG A 12 9.90 10.04 -5.86
CA ARG A 12 10.34 8.65 -5.82
C ARG A 12 10.81 8.19 -7.20
N PRO A 13 11.65 7.15 -7.29
CA PRO A 13 11.96 6.48 -8.56
C PRO A 13 10.68 6.08 -9.32
N GLY A 14 10.72 6.13 -10.64
CA GLY A 14 9.60 5.75 -11.51
C GLY A 14 8.41 6.72 -11.52
N GLY A 15 8.50 7.89 -10.88
CA GLY A 15 7.40 8.85 -10.80
C GLY A 15 7.80 10.31 -10.97
N LEU A 16 6.82 11.19 -10.81
CA LEU A 16 6.88 12.62 -11.07
C LEU A 16 6.32 13.38 -9.87
N LEU A 17 6.87 14.56 -9.56
CA LEU A 17 6.14 15.57 -8.78
C LEU A 17 5.49 16.55 -9.75
N VAL A 18 4.17 16.67 -9.67
CA VAL A 18 3.35 17.51 -10.53
C VAL A 18 2.74 18.62 -9.69
N ARG A 19 2.96 19.86 -10.10
CA ARG A 19 2.22 21.04 -9.62
C ARG A 19 0.89 21.06 -10.33
N THR A 20 -0.18 20.79 -9.61
CA THR A 20 -1.53 20.80 -10.15
C THR A 20 -1.95 22.24 -10.46
N GLU A 21 -2.43 22.49 -11.69
CA GLU A 21 -3.09 23.75 -12.04
C GLU A 21 -4.60 23.61 -11.97
N TYR A 22 -5.11 22.44 -12.36
CA TYR A 22 -6.53 22.12 -12.41
C TYR A 22 -6.79 20.67 -12.01
N SER A 23 -7.88 20.42 -11.30
CA SER A 23 -8.38 19.06 -11.05
C SER A 23 -9.90 19.00 -11.19
N ALA A 24 -10.40 17.95 -11.81
CA ALA A 24 -11.83 17.81 -12.07
C ALA A 24 -12.51 16.91 -11.04
N ILE A 25 -13.61 17.37 -10.47
CA ILE A 25 -14.45 16.59 -9.56
C ILE A 25 -15.47 15.79 -10.35
N SER A 26 -15.54 14.48 -10.10
CA SER A 26 -16.57 13.62 -10.66
C SER A 26 -17.66 13.30 -9.64
N ALA A 27 -18.87 13.80 -9.88
CA ALA A 27 -20.00 13.67 -8.97
C ALA A 27 -20.44 12.22 -8.69
N GLY A 28 -20.07 11.24 -9.52
CA GLY A 28 -20.42 9.82 -9.32
C GLY A 28 -19.48 9.12 -8.34
N THR A 29 -18.22 8.94 -8.76
CA THR A 29 -17.21 8.15 -8.04
C THR A 29 -16.87 8.75 -6.68
N GLU A 30 -16.67 10.06 -6.60
CA GLU A 30 -16.23 10.71 -5.37
C GLU A 30 -17.38 10.85 -4.36
N ARG A 31 -18.61 11.02 -4.85
CA ARG A 31 -19.80 11.00 -3.99
C ARG A 31 -20.00 9.64 -3.35
N ALA A 32 -19.79 8.54 -4.07
CA ALA A 32 -19.87 7.20 -3.47
C ALA A 32 -18.86 7.04 -2.33
N THR A 33 -17.63 7.56 -2.50
CA THR A 33 -16.60 7.61 -1.46
C THR A 33 -17.04 8.46 -0.26
N LEU A 34 -17.64 9.63 -0.51
CA LEU A 34 -18.16 10.52 0.53
C LEU A 34 -19.36 9.93 1.29
N ASP A 35 -20.33 9.35 0.58
CA ASP A 35 -21.53 8.71 1.15
C ASP A 35 -21.16 7.48 1.98
N LEU A 36 -20.09 6.75 1.62
CA LEU A 36 -19.55 5.69 2.46
C LEU A 36 -18.89 6.26 3.72
N SER A 37 -18.14 7.36 3.59
CA SER A 37 -17.43 7.99 4.71
C SER A 37 -18.38 8.61 5.75
N SER A 38 -19.54 9.12 5.33
CA SER A 38 -20.54 9.79 6.17
C SER A 38 -21.51 8.85 6.88
N LYS A 39 -21.56 7.57 6.49
CA LYS A 39 -22.39 6.54 7.15
C LYS A 39 -21.98 6.30 8.61
N SER A 40 -22.97 6.01 9.46
CA SER A 40 -22.73 5.55 10.83
C SER A 40 -21.92 4.25 10.85
N LEU A 41 -21.26 3.94 11.97
CA LEU A 41 -20.46 2.71 12.10
C LEU A 41 -21.27 1.44 11.81
N LEU A 42 -22.53 1.39 12.26
CA LEU A 42 -23.44 0.28 11.95
C LEU A 42 -23.75 0.18 10.45
N ALA A 43 -23.97 1.31 9.77
CA ALA A 43 -24.24 1.31 8.34
C ALA A 43 -23.00 0.94 7.52
N LYS A 44 -21.79 1.36 7.93
CA LYS A 44 -20.51 0.92 7.35
C LYS A 44 -20.31 -0.58 7.54
N ALA A 45 -20.58 -1.09 8.75
CA ALA A 45 -20.49 -2.52 9.06
C ALA A 45 -21.45 -3.36 8.20
N LYS A 46 -22.70 -2.91 8.02
CA LYS A 46 -23.68 -3.58 7.16
C LYS A 46 -23.28 -3.57 5.68
N ALA A 47 -22.64 -2.50 5.21
CA ALA A 47 -22.16 -2.39 3.83
C ALA A 47 -20.92 -3.27 3.54
N ARG A 48 -20.16 -3.64 4.57
CA ARG A 48 -18.92 -4.43 4.46
C ARG A 48 -18.89 -5.60 5.45
N PRO A 49 -19.77 -6.61 5.28
CA PRO A 49 -19.85 -7.76 6.18
C PRO A 49 -18.55 -8.57 6.21
N ASP A 50 -17.77 -8.54 5.12
CA ASP A 50 -16.44 -9.13 5.02
C ASP A 50 -15.47 -8.53 6.04
N LEU A 51 -15.42 -7.20 6.16
CA LEU A 51 -14.56 -6.52 7.13
C LEU A 51 -15.01 -6.76 8.56
N VAL A 52 -16.33 -6.84 8.80
CA VAL A 52 -16.87 -7.18 10.14
C VAL A 52 -16.39 -8.56 10.58
N LYS A 53 -16.44 -9.55 9.68
CA LYS A 53 -15.93 -10.90 9.95
C LYS A 53 -14.45 -10.88 10.32
N GLN A 54 -13.62 -10.15 9.56
CA GLN A 54 -12.19 -9.98 9.86
C GLN A 54 -11.95 -9.33 11.23
N VAL A 55 -12.74 -8.32 11.61
CA VAL A 55 -12.63 -7.66 12.92
C VAL A 55 -13.00 -8.62 14.06
N ILE A 56 -14.05 -9.44 13.89
CA ILE A 56 -14.45 -10.44 14.89
C ILE A 56 -13.36 -11.50 15.06
N GLU A 57 -12.80 -12.02 13.96
CA GLU A 57 -11.69 -12.97 13.99
C GLU A 57 -10.45 -12.37 14.68
N TYR A 58 -10.10 -11.14 14.33
CA TYR A 58 -9.00 -10.41 14.96
C TYR A 58 -9.25 -10.18 16.46
N ALA A 59 -10.47 -9.84 16.86
CA ALA A 59 -10.86 -9.66 18.25
C ALA A 59 -10.78 -10.96 19.07
N ARG A 60 -11.13 -12.11 18.47
CA ARG A 60 -10.98 -13.42 19.11
C ARG A 60 -9.52 -13.77 19.37
N GLN A 61 -8.63 -13.43 18.44
CA GLN A 61 -7.20 -13.73 18.54
C GLN A 61 -6.43 -12.75 19.44
N ASN A 62 -6.72 -11.45 19.32
CA ASN A 62 -5.91 -10.37 19.92
C ASN A 62 -6.65 -9.61 21.04
N GLY A 63 -7.91 -9.96 21.31
CA GLY A 63 -8.78 -9.28 22.27
C GLY A 63 -9.57 -8.12 21.66
N VAL A 64 -10.71 -7.82 22.28
CA VAL A 64 -11.67 -6.80 21.81
C VAL A 64 -11.07 -5.40 21.80
N LYS A 65 -10.27 -5.04 22.81
CA LYS A 65 -9.62 -3.72 22.90
C LYS A 65 -8.65 -3.48 21.74
N ALA A 66 -7.85 -4.47 21.36
CA ALA A 66 -6.93 -4.37 20.23
C ALA A 66 -7.68 -4.23 18.90
N ALA A 67 -8.79 -4.96 18.73
CA ALA A 67 -9.64 -4.85 17.56
C ALA A 67 -10.30 -3.46 17.46
N TYR A 68 -10.85 -2.95 18.57
CA TYR A 68 -11.43 -1.62 18.66
C TYR A 68 -10.43 -0.53 18.25
N ASN A 69 -9.23 -0.55 18.84
CA ASN A 69 -8.17 0.41 18.52
C ASN A 69 -7.78 0.36 17.04
N LYS A 70 -7.66 -0.84 16.46
CA LYS A 70 -7.31 -1.02 15.04
C LYS A 70 -8.38 -0.47 14.10
N VAL A 71 -9.66 -0.67 14.43
CA VAL A 71 -10.79 -0.16 13.65
C VAL A 71 -10.89 1.36 13.77
N HIS A 72 -10.79 1.91 14.98
CA HIS A 72 -10.80 3.35 15.20
C HIS A 72 -9.66 4.06 14.48
N ALA A 73 -8.43 3.55 14.58
CA ALA A 73 -7.28 4.11 13.88
C ALA A 73 -7.48 4.16 12.35
N LYS A 74 -8.22 3.21 11.77
CA LYS A 74 -8.53 3.17 10.32
C LYS A 74 -9.75 4.01 9.93
N LEU A 75 -10.61 4.38 10.87
CA LEU A 75 -11.76 5.25 10.62
C LEU A 75 -11.41 6.73 10.74
N ASP A 76 -10.38 7.06 11.53
CA ASP A 76 -9.90 8.42 11.74
C ASP A 76 -8.89 8.90 10.68
N THR A 77 -8.49 8.03 9.74
CA THR A 77 -7.61 8.41 8.61
C THR A 77 -8.34 9.29 7.61
N LEU A 78 -7.68 10.38 7.20
CA LEU A 78 -8.14 11.22 6.11
C LEU A 78 -8.18 10.42 4.80
N THR A 79 -9.29 10.52 4.07
CA THR A 79 -9.45 9.91 2.74
C THR A 79 -9.10 10.94 1.69
N ASN A 80 -8.15 10.59 0.80
CA ASN A 80 -7.83 11.43 -0.35
C ASN A 80 -8.99 11.42 -1.36
N LEU A 81 -9.24 12.58 -1.96
CA LEU A 81 -10.22 12.76 -3.03
C LEU A 81 -9.51 13.26 -4.29
N GLY A 82 -10.20 13.12 -5.42
CA GLY A 82 -9.63 13.37 -6.74
C GLY A 82 -8.91 12.15 -7.33
N TYR A 83 -8.97 12.08 -8.66
CA TYR A 83 -8.27 11.06 -9.45
C TYR A 83 -7.97 11.53 -10.88
N SER A 84 -8.20 12.82 -11.19
CA SER A 84 -8.03 13.42 -12.50
C SER A 84 -7.57 14.87 -12.33
N CYS A 85 -6.32 15.14 -12.68
CA CYS A 85 -5.75 16.48 -12.60
C CYS A 85 -4.81 16.76 -13.76
N ALA A 86 -4.47 18.03 -13.96
CA ALA A 86 -3.54 18.48 -14.97
C ALA A 86 -2.71 19.64 -14.44
N GLY A 87 -1.47 19.74 -14.91
CA GLY A 87 -0.53 20.75 -14.44
C GLY A 87 0.86 20.60 -15.05
N GLU A 88 1.87 21.02 -14.31
CA GLU A 88 3.25 21.08 -14.77
C GLU A 88 4.16 20.20 -13.91
N ILE A 89 5.10 19.48 -14.54
CA ILE A 89 6.10 18.69 -13.83
C ILE A 89 7.10 19.61 -13.12
N ILE A 90 7.23 19.45 -11.80
CA ILE A 90 8.26 20.11 -10.98
C ILE A 90 9.56 19.32 -10.99
N SER A 91 9.47 18.00 -10.85
CA SER A 91 10.65 17.12 -10.81
C SER A 91 10.33 15.72 -11.30
N VAL A 92 11.38 15.03 -11.77
CA VAL A 92 11.31 13.70 -12.39
C VAL A 92 12.20 12.76 -11.59
N GLY A 93 11.65 11.61 -11.20
CA GLY A 93 12.34 10.59 -10.43
C GLY A 93 13.30 9.77 -11.28
N GLU A 94 14.20 9.05 -10.62
CA GLU A 94 15.11 8.13 -11.29
C GLU A 94 14.35 7.08 -12.11
N GLY A 95 14.91 6.68 -13.27
CA GLY A 95 14.31 5.69 -14.17
C GLY A 95 13.16 6.22 -15.05
N VAL A 96 12.84 7.51 -14.97
CA VAL A 96 11.87 8.17 -15.86
C VAL A 96 12.63 9.01 -16.88
N HIS A 97 12.38 8.76 -18.17
CA HIS A 97 13.17 9.36 -19.26
C HIS A 97 12.30 10.10 -20.30
N GLU A 98 11.01 9.80 -20.33
CA GLU A 98 10.04 10.35 -21.27
C GLU A 98 9.42 11.68 -20.82
N PHE A 99 9.78 12.17 -19.63
CA PHE A 99 9.27 13.40 -19.01
C PHE A 99 10.43 14.28 -18.54
N ARG A 100 10.19 15.59 -18.49
CA ARG A 100 11.14 16.61 -18.02
C ARG A 100 10.42 17.66 -17.16
N PRO A 101 11.11 18.30 -16.20
CA PRO A 101 10.57 19.46 -15.50
C PRO A 101 10.12 20.55 -16.49
N GLY A 102 8.96 21.14 -16.23
CA GLY A 102 8.32 22.13 -17.11
C GLY A 102 7.34 21.54 -18.13
N ASP A 103 7.31 20.22 -18.34
CA ASP A 103 6.32 19.61 -19.24
C ASP A 103 4.90 19.73 -18.66
N ARG A 104 3.93 20.01 -19.55
CA ARG A 104 2.50 20.01 -19.21
C ARG A 104 1.96 18.58 -19.27
N VAL A 105 1.37 18.11 -18.19
CA VAL A 105 0.87 16.73 -18.07
C VAL A 105 -0.55 16.64 -17.53
N ALA A 106 -1.29 15.66 -18.02
CA ALA A 106 -2.53 15.18 -17.42
C ALA A 106 -2.24 13.90 -16.64
N CYS A 107 -2.85 13.78 -15.46
CA CYS A 107 -2.55 12.74 -14.49
C CYS A 107 -3.82 12.01 -14.03
N GLY A 108 -3.68 10.71 -13.79
CA GLY A 108 -4.74 9.82 -13.33
C GLY A 108 -4.41 9.05 -12.06
N GLY A 109 -5.40 8.31 -11.56
CA GLY A 109 -5.26 7.37 -10.46
C GLY A 109 -5.73 7.92 -9.11
N GLY A 110 -6.64 7.16 -8.49
CA GLY A 110 -7.08 7.45 -7.12
C GLY A 110 -5.93 7.25 -6.13
N SER A 111 -5.70 8.21 -5.25
CA SER A 111 -4.53 8.34 -4.36
C SER A 111 -3.27 8.95 -5.00
N TYR A 112 -3.25 9.14 -6.32
CA TYR A 112 -2.12 9.74 -7.05
C TYR A 112 -2.46 11.13 -7.60
N ALA A 113 -3.50 11.24 -8.43
CA ALA A 113 -3.99 12.49 -9.01
C ALA A 113 -5.06 13.14 -8.11
N ASN A 114 -4.68 13.47 -6.87
CA ASN A 114 -5.60 13.97 -5.84
C ASN A 114 -5.93 15.46 -6.05
N HIS A 115 -6.99 15.93 -5.38
CA HIS A 115 -7.29 17.36 -5.21
C HIS A 115 -6.28 18.00 -4.26
N ALA A 116 -5.08 18.25 -4.76
CA ALA A 116 -3.95 18.81 -4.02
C ALA A 116 -3.08 19.66 -4.95
N GLU A 117 -2.42 20.67 -4.40
CA GLU A 117 -1.53 21.57 -5.15
C GLU A 117 -0.31 20.83 -5.74
N ILE A 118 0.18 19.80 -5.04
CA ILE A 118 1.32 18.99 -5.46
C ILE A 118 0.95 17.51 -5.31
N ASN A 119 1.11 16.77 -6.40
CA ASN A 119 0.88 15.33 -6.45
C ASN A 119 2.14 14.57 -6.84
N PHE A 120 2.40 13.46 -6.17
CA PHE A 120 3.29 12.43 -6.72
C PHE A 120 2.47 11.55 -7.66
N VAL A 121 2.95 11.37 -8.89
CA VAL A 121 2.27 10.57 -9.91
C VAL A 121 3.25 9.58 -10.54
N PRO A 122 2.98 8.26 -10.49
CA PRO A 122 3.79 7.29 -11.22
C PRO A 122 3.79 7.55 -12.73
N ARG A 123 4.89 7.22 -13.43
CA ARG A 123 5.07 7.54 -14.85
C ARG A 123 3.96 7.01 -15.77
N ASN A 124 3.39 5.85 -15.46
CA ASN A 124 2.33 5.24 -16.27
C ASN A 124 0.94 5.84 -16.04
N LEU A 125 0.82 6.73 -15.05
CA LEU A 125 -0.39 7.47 -14.73
C LEU A 125 -0.31 8.95 -15.14
N ALA A 126 0.70 9.32 -15.93
CA ALA A 126 0.87 10.66 -16.50
C ALA A 126 1.00 10.60 -18.02
N VAL A 127 0.51 11.63 -18.71
CA VAL A 127 0.60 11.78 -20.17
C VAL A 127 0.86 13.23 -20.54
N HIS A 128 1.62 13.47 -21.61
CA HIS A 128 1.87 14.81 -22.14
C HIS A 128 0.59 15.46 -22.66
N ILE A 129 0.40 16.74 -22.36
CA ILE A 129 -0.71 17.54 -22.90
C ILE A 129 -0.29 18.10 -24.27
N PRO A 130 -0.99 17.75 -25.38
CA PRO A 130 -0.70 18.32 -26.69
C PRO A 130 -0.72 19.84 -26.68
N SER A 131 0.10 20.48 -27.53
CA SER A 131 0.23 21.95 -27.56
C SER A 131 -1.12 22.68 -27.74
N GLN A 132 -2.04 22.07 -28.50
CA GLN A 132 -3.37 22.57 -28.85
C GLN A 132 -4.39 22.44 -27.71
N VAL A 133 -4.12 21.61 -26.70
CA VAL A 133 -5.02 21.34 -25.58
C VAL A 133 -4.59 22.19 -24.39
N SER A 134 -5.53 22.91 -23.78
CA SER A 134 -5.26 23.68 -22.57
C SER A 134 -5.14 22.76 -21.35
N THR A 135 -4.35 23.16 -20.34
CA THR A 135 -4.25 22.40 -19.08
C THR A 135 -5.62 22.22 -18.42
N LEU A 136 -6.48 23.24 -18.50
CA LEU A 136 -7.84 23.20 -18.00
C LEU A 136 -8.66 22.07 -18.64
N ALA A 137 -8.69 21.98 -19.97
CA ALA A 137 -9.40 20.90 -20.67
C ALA A 137 -8.79 19.52 -20.37
N ALA A 138 -7.47 19.46 -20.27
CA ALA A 138 -6.73 18.24 -19.93
C ALA A 138 -7.02 17.72 -18.52
N SER A 139 -7.56 18.53 -17.60
CA SER A 139 -7.96 18.07 -16.25
C SER A 139 -9.04 16.98 -16.28
N LEU A 140 -9.80 16.85 -17.38
CA LEU A 140 -10.81 15.83 -17.60
C LEU A 140 -10.27 14.53 -18.23
N THR A 141 -8.96 14.44 -18.49
CA THR A 141 -8.36 13.35 -19.29
C THR A 141 -8.65 11.96 -18.74
N THR A 142 -8.47 11.73 -17.44
CA THR A 142 -8.72 10.41 -16.82
C THR A 142 -10.19 10.04 -16.89
N ILE A 143 -11.10 11.02 -16.74
CA ILE A 143 -12.55 10.82 -16.85
C ILE A 143 -12.94 10.48 -18.30
N GLY A 144 -12.33 11.17 -19.27
CA GLY A 144 -12.47 10.86 -20.69
C GLY A 144 -11.95 9.47 -21.05
N ALA A 145 -10.83 9.05 -20.46
CA ALA A 145 -10.28 7.73 -20.60
C ALA A 145 -11.22 6.63 -20.07
N ILE A 146 -11.96 6.89 -18.98
CA ILE A 146 -13.02 5.97 -18.47
C ILE A 146 -14.14 5.82 -19.52
N ALA A 147 -14.61 6.93 -20.09
CA ALA A 147 -15.63 6.91 -21.14
C ALA A 147 -15.13 6.13 -22.38
N LEU A 148 -13.89 6.37 -22.80
CA LEU A 148 -13.27 5.71 -23.94
C LEU A 148 -13.10 4.20 -23.71
N GLN A 149 -12.70 3.79 -22.51
CA GLN A 149 -12.61 2.38 -22.16
C GLN A 149 -13.98 1.70 -22.20
N GLY A 150 -15.02 2.35 -21.67
CA GLY A 150 -16.40 1.87 -21.76
C GLY A 150 -16.85 1.66 -23.20
N PHE A 151 -16.56 2.62 -24.09
CA PHE A 151 -16.82 2.50 -25.52
C PHE A 151 -16.03 1.34 -26.16
N ARG A 152 -14.74 1.18 -25.85
CA ARG A 152 -13.91 0.09 -26.39
C ARG A 152 -14.40 -1.29 -25.98
N GLN A 153 -14.88 -1.46 -24.75
CA GLN A 153 -15.46 -2.72 -24.28
C GLN A 153 -16.76 -3.09 -25.03
N ALA A 154 -17.45 -2.11 -25.60
CA ALA A 154 -18.63 -2.37 -26.40
C ALA A 154 -18.31 -2.97 -27.79
N ASP A 155 -17.06 -2.91 -28.24
CA ASP A 155 -16.55 -3.43 -29.53
C ASP A 155 -17.44 -3.02 -30.74
N ILE A 156 -17.85 -1.76 -30.76
CA ILE A 156 -18.79 -1.21 -31.73
C ILE A 156 -18.09 -0.90 -33.06
N ARG A 157 -18.79 -1.07 -34.17
CA ARG A 157 -18.33 -0.78 -35.54
C ARG A 157 -18.95 0.51 -36.10
N ILE A 158 -18.29 1.10 -37.09
CA ILE A 158 -18.77 2.32 -37.77
C ILE A 158 -20.20 2.08 -38.28
N GLY A 159 -21.10 3.03 -38.01
CA GLY A 159 -22.50 2.98 -38.44
C GLY A 159 -23.46 2.24 -37.49
N GLU A 160 -22.96 1.49 -36.51
CA GLU A 160 -23.79 0.84 -35.48
C GLU A 160 -24.48 1.88 -34.57
N THR A 161 -25.57 1.47 -33.93
CA THR A 161 -26.35 2.30 -33.00
C THR A 161 -26.01 2.01 -31.54
N VAL A 162 -25.68 3.05 -30.78
CA VAL A 162 -25.27 2.96 -29.36
C VAL A 162 -26.26 3.72 -28.50
N ALA A 163 -26.75 3.08 -27.44
CA ALA A 163 -27.45 3.77 -26.36
C ALA A 163 -26.49 4.10 -25.22
N VAL A 164 -26.51 5.33 -24.73
CA VAL A 164 -25.82 5.76 -23.51
C VAL A 164 -26.87 6.02 -22.44
N ILE A 165 -26.88 5.18 -21.40
CA ILE A 165 -27.85 5.25 -20.30
C ILE A 165 -27.18 5.94 -19.11
N GLY A 166 -27.59 7.19 -18.86
CA GLY A 166 -27.03 8.11 -17.88
C GLY A 166 -26.20 9.21 -18.56
N ALA A 167 -26.83 10.30 -18.98
CA ALA A 167 -26.19 11.47 -19.58
C ALA A 167 -25.59 12.40 -18.50
N GLY A 168 -24.83 11.85 -17.55
CA GLY A 168 -23.92 12.59 -16.67
C GLY A 168 -22.56 12.83 -17.33
N LEU A 169 -21.53 13.25 -16.56
CA LEU A 169 -20.20 13.60 -17.10
C LEU A 169 -19.58 12.52 -18.00
N VAL A 170 -19.46 11.28 -17.50
CA VAL A 170 -18.94 10.16 -18.29
C VAL A 170 -19.85 9.85 -19.48
N GLY A 171 -21.18 10.00 -19.31
CA GLY A 171 -22.17 9.79 -20.35
C GLY A 171 -22.00 10.76 -21.53
N VAL A 172 -21.89 12.06 -21.28
CA VAL A 172 -21.74 13.06 -22.34
C VAL A 172 -20.40 12.94 -23.08
N LEU A 173 -19.33 12.54 -22.37
CA LEU A 173 -18.06 12.20 -23.02
C LEU A 173 -18.20 10.93 -23.89
N THR A 174 -18.94 9.91 -23.41
CA THR A 174 -19.22 8.69 -24.17
C THR A 174 -20.05 8.98 -25.44
N ILE A 175 -21.04 9.88 -25.35
CA ILE A 175 -21.85 10.32 -26.49
C ILE A 175 -20.95 10.93 -27.57
N GLN A 176 -20.07 11.86 -27.20
CA GLN A 176 -19.13 12.50 -28.12
C GLN A 176 -18.15 11.49 -28.74
N ILE A 177 -17.61 10.57 -27.95
CA ILE A 177 -16.71 9.50 -28.43
C ILE A 177 -17.43 8.61 -29.44
N ALA A 178 -18.64 8.15 -29.14
CA ALA A 178 -19.42 7.31 -30.04
C ALA A 178 -19.77 8.05 -31.34
N ARG A 179 -20.07 9.35 -31.25
CA ARG A 179 -20.32 10.21 -32.41
C ARG A 179 -19.07 10.34 -33.28
N ALA A 180 -17.92 10.61 -32.67
CA ALA A 180 -16.63 10.72 -33.35
C ALA A 180 -16.19 9.42 -34.02
N ALA A 181 -16.58 8.27 -33.46
CA ALA A 181 -16.35 6.94 -34.04
C ALA A 181 -17.30 6.59 -35.22
N GLY A 182 -18.21 7.50 -35.60
CA GLY A 182 -19.14 7.29 -36.70
C GLY A 182 -20.39 6.48 -36.34
N CYS A 183 -20.70 6.37 -35.04
CA CYS A 183 -21.90 5.67 -34.59
C CYS A 183 -23.15 6.58 -34.59
N ARG A 184 -24.32 5.94 -34.61
CA ARG A 184 -25.62 6.58 -34.33
C ARG A 184 -25.85 6.52 -32.82
N VAL A 185 -26.11 7.66 -32.18
CA VAL A 185 -26.09 7.74 -30.71
C VAL A 185 -27.46 8.10 -30.15
N VAL A 186 -27.95 7.29 -29.23
CA VAL A 186 -29.13 7.52 -28.40
C VAL A 186 -28.68 7.84 -26.98
N ALA A 187 -29.17 8.93 -26.38
CA ALA A 187 -28.95 9.26 -24.99
C ALA A 187 -30.22 9.03 -24.16
N ILE A 188 -30.07 8.47 -22.97
CA ILE A 188 -31.19 8.20 -22.05
C ILE A 188 -30.80 8.70 -20.66
N ASP A 189 -31.64 9.53 -20.04
CA ASP A 189 -31.45 9.99 -18.65
C ASP A 189 -32.79 10.22 -17.97
N LEU A 190 -32.81 10.26 -16.63
CA LEU A 190 -33.99 10.60 -15.84
C LEU A 190 -34.23 12.11 -15.78
N SER A 191 -33.16 12.91 -15.87
CA SER A 191 -33.23 14.36 -15.84
C SER A 191 -33.59 14.92 -17.21
N SER A 192 -34.73 15.61 -17.32
CA SER A 192 -35.15 16.30 -18.55
C SER A 192 -34.09 17.28 -19.04
N GLN A 193 -33.47 18.04 -18.14
CA GLN A 193 -32.38 18.96 -18.47
C GLN A 193 -31.18 18.25 -19.12
N ARG A 194 -30.82 17.05 -18.65
CA ARG A 194 -29.72 16.27 -19.25
C ARG A 194 -30.12 15.64 -20.58
N VAL A 195 -31.38 15.24 -20.74
CA VAL A 195 -31.93 14.76 -22.01
C VAL A 195 -31.85 15.85 -23.08
N GLU A 196 -32.29 17.06 -22.76
CA GLU A 196 -32.21 18.21 -23.68
C GLU A 196 -30.76 18.51 -24.09
N ARG A 197 -29.86 18.59 -23.10
CA ARG A 197 -28.44 18.89 -23.36
C ARG A 197 -27.66 17.77 -24.03
N ALA A 198 -28.12 16.51 -23.97
CA ALA A 198 -27.42 15.40 -24.60
C ALA A 198 -27.29 15.57 -26.13
N VAL A 199 -28.23 16.28 -26.76
CA VAL A 199 -28.18 16.62 -28.20
C VAL A 199 -27.05 17.60 -28.49
N GLU A 200 -26.79 18.57 -27.60
CA GLU A 200 -25.65 19.50 -27.70
C GLU A 200 -24.31 18.75 -27.72
N PHE A 201 -24.23 17.63 -26.99
CA PHE A 201 -23.07 16.75 -26.95
C PHE A 201 -23.04 15.69 -28.08
N GLY A 202 -23.94 15.77 -29.06
CA GLY A 202 -23.90 14.95 -30.27
C GLY A 202 -24.79 13.69 -30.27
N ALA A 203 -25.71 13.56 -29.30
CA ALA A 203 -26.76 12.55 -29.40
C ALA A 203 -27.70 12.87 -30.58
N HIS A 204 -28.07 11.85 -31.35
CA HIS A 204 -29.03 12.01 -32.45
C HIS A 204 -30.47 11.91 -31.97
N LEU A 205 -30.67 11.14 -30.90
CA LEU A 205 -31.93 10.97 -30.21
C LEU A 205 -31.63 11.04 -28.71
N ALA A 206 -32.40 11.82 -27.96
CA ALA A 206 -32.34 11.84 -26.51
C ALA A 206 -33.75 11.60 -25.96
N VAL A 207 -33.89 10.68 -25.02
CA VAL A 207 -35.20 10.26 -24.49
C VAL A 207 -35.15 10.18 -22.97
N ALA A 208 -36.22 10.64 -22.30
CA ALA A 208 -36.35 10.49 -20.87
C ALA A 208 -36.57 9.01 -20.49
N ALA A 209 -35.88 8.52 -19.47
CA ALA A 209 -35.93 7.12 -19.05
C ALA A 209 -37.34 6.66 -18.60
N ASN A 210 -38.17 7.60 -18.15
CA ASN A 210 -39.55 7.37 -17.73
C ASN A 210 -40.60 7.61 -18.84
N ASP A 211 -40.16 7.93 -20.06
CA ASP A 211 -41.07 8.12 -21.19
C ASP A 211 -41.72 6.79 -21.60
N PRO A 212 -43.07 6.67 -21.58
CA PRO A 212 -43.77 5.48 -22.06
C PRO A 212 -43.43 5.08 -23.50
N ALA A 213 -43.03 6.04 -24.34
CA ALA A 213 -42.65 5.82 -25.73
C ALA A 213 -41.17 5.45 -25.92
N LEU A 214 -40.35 5.36 -24.86
CA LEU A 214 -38.90 5.15 -24.97
C LEU A 214 -38.51 3.99 -25.87
N VAL A 215 -39.12 2.82 -25.68
CA VAL A 215 -38.76 1.61 -26.45
C VAL A 215 -39.19 1.76 -27.91
N SER A 216 -40.37 2.32 -28.19
CA SER A 216 -40.86 2.54 -29.55
C SER A 216 -39.99 3.56 -30.30
N SER A 217 -39.66 4.70 -29.67
CA SER A 217 -38.84 5.76 -30.28
C SER A 217 -37.44 5.26 -30.62
N ILE A 218 -36.84 4.45 -29.74
CA ILE A 218 -35.51 3.87 -30.00
C ILE A 218 -35.57 2.82 -31.11
N LYS A 219 -36.63 2.00 -31.16
CA LYS A 219 -36.80 1.03 -32.25
C LYS A 219 -37.00 1.70 -33.60
N GLU A 220 -37.78 2.78 -33.65
CA GLU A 220 -37.94 3.57 -34.88
C GLU A 220 -36.61 4.17 -35.35
N PHE A 221 -35.82 4.72 -34.41
CA PHE A 221 -34.51 5.29 -34.72
C PHE A 221 -33.46 4.24 -35.14
N SER A 222 -33.44 3.07 -34.50
CA SER A 222 -32.43 2.02 -34.69
C SER A 222 -32.83 0.94 -35.71
N ARG A 223 -34.11 0.91 -36.13
CA ARG A 223 -34.77 -0.12 -36.96
C ARG A 223 -34.94 -1.49 -36.29
N TYR A 224 -33.89 -2.02 -35.66
CA TYR A 224 -33.86 -3.39 -35.12
C TYR A 224 -33.59 -3.46 -33.61
N GLY A 225 -33.42 -2.31 -32.94
CA GLY A 225 -32.83 -2.20 -31.61
C GLY A 225 -31.37 -1.75 -31.68
N VAL A 226 -30.83 -1.25 -30.58
CA VAL A 226 -29.45 -0.76 -30.52
C VAL A 226 -28.45 -1.94 -30.49
N ASP A 227 -27.23 -1.73 -31.00
CA ASP A 227 -26.17 -2.74 -31.05
C ASP A 227 -25.47 -2.91 -29.70
N ALA A 228 -25.34 -1.80 -28.96
CA ALA A 228 -24.79 -1.78 -27.62
C ALA A 228 -25.45 -0.71 -26.75
N ALA A 229 -25.51 -0.98 -25.45
CA ALA A 229 -25.93 -0.05 -24.42
C ALA A 229 -24.79 0.12 -23.41
N ILE A 230 -24.30 1.36 -23.27
CA ILE A 230 -23.24 1.74 -22.33
C ILE A 230 -23.90 2.43 -21.14
N LEU A 231 -23.74 1.84 -19.96
CA LEU A 231 -24.38 2.27 -18.73
C LEU A 231 -23.41 3.16 -17.95
N THR A 232 -23.70 4.46 -17.90
CA THR A 232 -22.91 5.48 -17.19
C THR A 232 -23.66 6.06 -15.98
N ALA A 233 -24.84 5.51 -15.67
CA ALA A 233 -25.64 5.87 -14.51
C ALA A 233 -25.01 5.42 -13.17
N ALA A 234 -25.45 6.05 -12.07
CA ALA A 234 -25.10 5.67 -10.71
C ALA A 234 -26.39 5.46 -9.89
N THR A 235 -26.71 4.21 -9.55
CA THR A 235 -27.91 3.80 -8.80
C THR A 235 -27.76 2.38 -8.24
N ASP A 236 -28.37 2.07 -7.10
CA ASP A 236 -28.41 0.70 -6.59
C ASP A 236 -29.41 -0.20 -7.36
N SER A 237 -30.23 0.39 -8.25
CA SER A 237 -31.23 -0.31 -9.05
C SER A 237 -30.62 -1.08 -10.23
N ALA A 238 -31.20 -2.24 -10.55
CA ALA A 238 -30.92 -3.01 -11.75
C ALA A 238 -31.68 -2.51 -13.00
N GLU A 239 -32.55 -1.51 -12.83
CA GLU A 239 -33.37 -0.97 -13.91
C GLU A 239 -32.58 -0.51 -15.15
N PRO A 240 -31.39 0.11 -15.06
CA PRO A 240 -30.59 0.43 -16.24
C PRO A 240 -30.23 -0.80 -17.08
N VAL A 241 -29.92 -1.93 -16.44
CA VAL A 241 -29.59 -3.20 -17.11
C VAL A 241 -30.83 -3.79 -17.79
N GLU A 242 -31.96 -3.78 -17.08
CA GLU A 242 -33.24 -4.24 -17.63
C GLU A 242 -33.72 -3.38 -18.81
N MET A 243 -33.54 -2.05 -18.72
CA MET A 243 -33.84 -1.12 -19.79
C MET A 243 -32.97 -1.39 -21.02
N ALA A 244 -31.65 -1.57 -20.81
CA ALA A 244 -30.74 -1.95 -21.89
C ALA A 244 -31.20 -3.23 -22.60
N ALA A 245 -31.57 -4.28 -21.86
CA ALA A 245 -32.04 -5.54 -22.44
C ALA A 245 -33.30 -5.38 -23.32
N LYS A 246 -34.20 -4.44 -22.96
CA LYS A 246 -35.42 -4.16 -23.75
C LYS A 246 -35.12 -3.47 -25.08
N ILE A 247 -34.17 -2.54 -25.12
CA ILE A 247 -33.87 -1.70 -26.30
C ILE A 247 -32.82 -2.31 -27.24
N LEU A 248 -32.03 -3.26 -26.76
CA LEU A 248 -31.04 -3.96 -27.58
C LEU A 248 -31.69 -4.85 -28.64
N ARG A 249 -31.02 -4.99 -29.79
CA ARG A 249 -31.31 -6.05 -30.76
C ARG A 249 -30.83 -7.42 -30.25
N ASP A 250 -31.16 -8.47 -31.00
CA ASP A 250 -30.61 -9.80 -30.78
C ASP A 250 -29.08 -9.77 -30.85
N ARG A 251 -28.41 -10.47 -29.93
CA ARG A 251 -26.96 -10.51 -29.72
C ARG A 251 -26.35 -9.14 -29.41
N GLY A 252 -27.14 -8.25 -28.81
CA GLY A 252 -26.69 -6.94 -28.34
C GLY A 252 -25.82 -7.01 -27.09
N ARG A 253 -25.05 -5.94 -26.85
CA ARG A 253 -24.06 -5.87 -25.76
C ARG A 253 -24.43 -4.83 -24.71
N ILE A 254 -24.34 -5.21 -23.43
CA ILE A 254 -24.51 -4.32 -22.28
C ILE A 254 -23.13 -4.09 -21.66
N ILE A 255 -22.68 -2.83 -21.60
CA ILE A 255 -21.41 -2.47 -20.96
C ILE A 255 -21.67 -1.62 -19.73
N VAL A 256 -21.29 -2.13 -18.56
CA VAL A 256 -21.43 -1.45 -17.28
C VAL A 256 -20.18 -0.61 -17.01
N VAL A 257 -20.32 0.72 -17.02
CA VAL A 257 -19.23 1.68 -16.69
C VAL A 257 -19.49 2.34 -15.33
N GLY A 258 -20.73 2.77 -15.09
CA GLY A 258 -21.18 3.37 -13.84
C GLY A 258 -21.51 2.34 -12.76
N ALA A 259 -21.83 2.82 -11.56
CA ALA A 259 -22.22 1.99 -10.43
C ALA A 259 -23.73 1.69 -10.50
N VAL A 260 -24.12 0.57 -11.11
CA VAL A 260 -25.52 0.14 -11.23
C VAL A 260 -25.77 -1.18 -10.50
N GLY A 261 -27.01 -1.47 -10.12
CA GLY A 261 -27.40 -2.77 -9.58
C GLY A 261 -27.18 -3.87 -10.62
N MET A 262 -26.53 -4.97 -10.22
CA MET A 262 -26.15 -6.08 -11.12
C MET A 262 -27.23 -7.16 -11.26
N GLY A 263 -28.47 -6.88 -10.89
CA GLY A 263 -29.59 -7.82 -11.07
C GLY A 263 -29.87 -8.01 -12.56
N VAL A 264 -29.98 -9.27 -13.00
CA VAL A 264 -30.20 -9.58 -14.42
C VAL A 264 -31.37 -10.55 -14.58
N SER A 265 -32.37 -10.16 -15.37
CA SER A 265 -33.46 -11.04 -15.78
C SER A 265 -32.99 -12.09 -16.78
N ARG A 266 -33.05 -13.37 -16.39
CA ARG A 266 -32.69 -14.50 -17.26
C ARG A 266 -33.51 -14.51 -18.55
N SER A 267 -34.81 -14.25 -18.48
CA SER A 267 -35.67 -14.29 -19.67
C SER A 267 -35.29 -13.21 -20.69
N ASN A 268 -35.01 -11.99 -20.23
CA ASN A 268 -34.65 -10.87 -21.10
C ASN A 268 -33.28 -11.06 -21.76
N MET A 269 -32.31 -11.61 -21.01
CA MET A 269 -30.98 -11.92 -21.56
C MET A 269 -31.03 -13.11 -22.52
N TYR A 270 -31.73 -14.19 -22.14
CA TYR A 270 -31.77 -15.44 -22.91
C TYR A 270 -32.52 -15.27 -24.23
N ALA A 271 -33.66 -14.57 -24.22
CA ALA A 271 -34.51 -14.42 -25.40
C ALA A 271 -33.79 -13.77 -26.61
N LYS A 272 -32.81 -12.91 -26.34
CA LYS A 272 -32.04 -12.17 -27.35
C LYS A 272 -30.57 -12.57 -27.39
N GLU A 273 -30.14 -13.59 -26.64
CA GLU A 273 -28.73 -13.96 -26.48
C GLU A 273 -27.80 -12.76 -26.17
N LEU A 274 -28.20 -11.91 -25.22
CA LEU A 274 -27.44 -10.72 -24.86
C LEU A 274 -26.17 -11.06 -24.08
N SER A 275 -25.14 -10.23 -24.24
CA SER A 275 -23.91 -10.28 -23.43
C SER A 275 -23.80 -9.08 -22.51
N LEU A 276 -23.29 -9.28 -21.30
CA LEU A 276 -23.00 -8.22 -20.33
C LEU A 276 -21.53 -8.25 -19.94
N ALA A 277 -20.87 -7.09 -19.97
CA ALA A 277 -19.48 -6.93 -19.53
C ALA A 277 -19.33 -5.70 -18.62
N LEU A 278 -18.33 -5.73 -17.74
CA LEU A 278 -17.96 -4.60 -16.90
C LEU A 278 -16.73 -3.90 -17.47
N SER A 279 -16.77 -2.58 -17.52
CA SER A 279 -15.63 -1.75 -17.89
C SER A 279 -14.74 -1.51 -16.68
N ARG A 280 -13.48 -1.93 -16.76
CA ARG A 280 -12.47 -1.67 -15.73
C ARG A 280 -11.96 -0.23 -15.84
N SER A 281 -12.62 0.71 -15.15
CA SER A 281 -12.16 2.10 -15.02
C SER A 281 -11.68 2.69 -16.36
N TYR A 282 -10.46 3.21 -16.45
CA TYR A 282 -9.82 3.71 -17.67
C TYR A 282 -8.89 2.69 -18.35
N GLY A 283 -8.95 1.40 -17.98
CA GLY A 283 -8.43 0.29 -18.79
C GLY A 283 -7.47 -0.70 -18.09
N PRO A 284 -6.88 -1.62 -18.87
CA PRO A 284 -5.76 -2.48 -18.45
C PRO A 284 -4.60 -1.69 -17.86
N GLY A 285 -3.97 -2.21 -16.81
CA GLY A 285 -3.06 -1.48 -15.92
C GLY A 285 -3.69 -1.17 -14.58
N ARG A 286 -5.01 -0.88 -14.55
CA ARG A 286 -5.71 -0.61 -13.29
C ARG A 286 -5.65 -1.82 -12.37
N TYR A 287 -5.25 -1.58 -11.12
CA TYR A 287 -5.10 -2.60 -10.08
C TYR A 287 -3.94 -3.57 -10.30
N ASP A 288 -3.00 -3.22 -11.18
CA ASP A 288 -1.73 -3.93 -11.34
C ASP A 288 -0.59 -3.06 -10.78
N PRO A 289 -0.05 -3.38 -9.60
CA PRO A 289 1.04 -2.61 -9.00
C PRO A 289 2.32 -2.58 -9.84
N GLN A 290 2.61 -3.62 -10.65
CA GLN A 290 3.79 -3.59 -11.52
C GLN A 290 3.64 -2.55 -12.62
N TYR A 291 2.42 -2.37 -13.13
CA TYR A 291 2.10 -1.35 -14.12
C TYR A 291 2.00 0.05 -13.50
N GLU A 292 1.16 0.22 -12.47
CA GLU A 292 0.86 1.53 -11.88
C GLU A 292 2.06 2.06 -11.08
N GLU A 293 2.66 1.26 -10.20
CA GLU A 293 3.73 1.69 -9.29
C GLU A 293 5.12 1.32 -9.80
N GLY A 294 5.26 0.11 -10.35
CA GLY A 294 6.52 -0.36 -10.94
C GLY A 294 6.89 0.30 -12.26
N GLY A 295 5.93 0.97 -12.92
CA GLY A 295 6.17 1.66 -14.20
C GLY A 295 6.46 0.72 -15.37
N ILE A 296 6.13 -0.57 -15.26
CA ILE A 296 6.37 -1.59 -16.28
C ILE A 296 5.14 -1.65 -17.21
N ASP A 297 5.27 -1.16 -18.44
CA ASP A 297 4.18 -1.22 -19.42
C ASP A 297 4.02 -2.64 -20.00
N TYR A 298 2.80 -2.97 -20.42
CA TYR A 298 2.53 -4.21 -21.15
C TYR A 298 3.07 -4.12 -22.58
N PRO A 299 3.58 -5.24 -23.12
CA PRO A 299 3.99 -5.28 -24.51
C PRO A 299 2.81 -4.88 -25.44
N ILE A 300 3.05 -3.90 -26.31
CA ILE A 300 2.03 -3.26 -27.15
C ILE A 300 1.22 -4.24 -28.02
N GLY A 301 1.83 -5.36 -28.41
CA GLY A 301 1.19 -6.40 -29.22
C GLY A 301 0.17 -7.26 -28.46
N TYR A 302 0.25 -7.32 -27.13
CA TYR A 302 -0.65 -8.11 -26.28
C TYR A 302 -1.77 -7.24 -25.70
N VAL A 303 -1.41 -6.03 -25.26
CA VAL A 303 -2.38 -5.07 -24.72
C VAL A 303 -2.18 -3.78 -25.50
N ARG A 304 -3.13 -3.42 -26.38
CA ARG A 304 -3.03 -2.20 -27.22
C ARG A 304 -3.45 -0.93 -26.49
N TRP A 305 -4.37 -1.04 -25.55
CA TRP A 305 -4.96 0.08 -24.84
C TRP A 305 -4.83 -0.15 -23.34
N THR A 306 -3.86 0.51 -22.73
CA THR A 306 -3.72 0.62 -21.27
C THR A 306 -4.37 1.89 -20.78
N GLU A 307 -4.41 2.06 -19.47
CA GLU A 307 -4.80 3.30 -18.80
C GLU A 307 -4.12 4.54 -19.40
N ARG A 308 -2.79 4.50 -19.53
CA ARG A 308 -1.99 5.58 -20.14
C ARG A 308 -2.41 5.87 -21.57
N ARG A 309 -2.55 4.82 -22.38
CA ARG A 309 -2.87 4.93 -23.80
C ARG A 309 -4.35 5.29 -24.05
N ASN A 310 -5.24 5.03 -23.10
CA ASN A 310 -6.60 5.58 -23.10
C ASN A 310 -6.59 7.10 -22.82
N MET A 311 -5.75 7.56 -21.88
CA MET A 311 -5.56 8.99 -21.62
C MET A 311 -4.97 9.73 -22.83
N GLU A 312 -3.90 9.19 -23.43
CA GLU A 312 -3.30 9.73 -24.66
C GLU A 312 -4.34 9.82 -25.79
N ALA A 313 -5.07 8.73 -26.04
CA ALA A 313 -6.09 8.72 -27.10
C ALA A 313 -7.24 9.70 -26.85
N PHE A 314 -7.60 9.96 -25.60
CA PHE A 314 -8.60 10.98 -25.28
C PHE A 314 -8.07 12.40 -25.52
N LEU A 315 -6.82 12.68 -25.16
CA LEU A 315 -6.16 13.95 -25.48
C LEU A 315 -6.03 14.16 -26.99
N ASP A 316 -5.75 13.12 -27.77
CA ASP A 316 -5.74 13.18 -29.23
C ASP A 316 -7.10 13.59 -29.80
N LEU A 317 -8.20 13.08 -29.23
CA LEU A 317 -9.56 13.45 -29.65
C LEU A 317 -9.88 14.92 -29.31
N LEU A 318 -9.39 15.43 -28.18
CA LEU A 318 -9.50 16.86 -27.83
C LEU A 318 -8.67 17.71 -28.80
N ALA A 319 -7.41 17.33 -29.05
CA ALA A 319 -6.51 18.05 -29.94
C ALA A 319 -7.05 18.11 -31.38
N ALA A 320 -7.70 17.03 -31.84
CA ALA A 320 -8.35 16.96 -33.14
C ALA A 320 -9.72 17.66 -33.22
N GLY A 321 -10.21 18.26 -32.12
CA GLY A 321 -11.52 18.90 -32.05
C GLY A 321 -12.70 17.94 -32.25
N LYS A 322 -12.50 16.65 -31.99
CA LYS A 322 -13.55 15.62 -32.08
C LYS A 322 -14.41 15.53 -30.83
N ILE A 323 -13.91 16.06 -29.72
CA ILE A 323 -14.61 16.20 -28.46
C ILE A 323 -14.46 17.66 -28.03
N ASP A 324 -15.58 18.28 -27.68
CA ASP A 324 -15.63 19.60 -27.05
C ASP A 324 -16.03 19.44 -25.58
N VAL A 325 -15.12 19.85 -24.70
CA VAL A 325 -15.33 19.86 -23.24
C VAL A 325 -15.62 21.25 -22.71
N THR A 326 -15.58 22.29 -23.54
CA THR A 326 -15.77 23.70 -23.12
C THR A 326 -17.05 23.90 -22.30
N PRO A 327 -18.21 23.33 -22.69
CA PRO A 327 -19.45 23.45 -21.91
C PRO A 327 -19.43 22.77 -20.53
N LEU A 328 -18.40 21.95 -20.26
CA LEU A 328 -18.20 21.26 -18.97
C LEU A 328 -17.26 22.02 -18.03
N LEU A 329 -16.59 23.07 -18.51
CA LEU A 329 -15.52 23.78 -17.77
C LEU A 329 -15.98 25.11 -17.16
N GLU A 330 -17.29 25.39 -17.16
CA GLU A 330 -17.87 26.67 -16.70
C GLU A 330 -17.74 26.87 -15.19
N HIS A 331 -17.92 25.80 -14.41
CA HIS A 331 -17.97 25.88 -12.96
C HIS A 331 -16.59 25.62 -12.35
N ARG A 332 -15.95 26.70 -11.91
CA ARG A 332 -14.59 26.69 -11.38
C ARG A 332 -14.57 27.30 -9.99
N TYR A 333 -13.76 26.70 -9.13
CA TYR A 333 -13.67 27.03 -7.72
C TYR A 333 -12.21 27.03 -7.32
N ALA A 334 -11.80 27.94 -6.45
CA ALA A 334 -10.52 27.80 -5.79
C ALA A 334 -10.53 26.56 -4.88
N ILE A 335 -9.35 25.96 -4.61
CA ILE A 335 -9.24 24.75 -3.80
C ILE A 335 -9.87 24.88 -2.41
N ASP A 336 -9.79 26.06 -1.79
CA ASP A 336 -10.42 26.39 -0.50
C ASP A 336 -11.95 26.43 -0.56
N GLU A 337 -12.52 26.68 -1.73
CA GLU A 337 -13.96 26.57 -2.00
C GLU A 337 -14.43 25.14 -2.33
N GLY A 338 -13.58 24.12 -2.17
CA GLY A 338 -13.92 22.73 -2.54
C GLY A 338 -15.25 22.26 -1.94
N ALA A 339 -15.55 22.60 -0.67
CA ALA A 339 -16.82 22.23 -0.05
C ALA A 339 -18.07 22.77 -0.79
N LYS A 340 -17.96 23.98 -1.35
CA LYS A 340 -19.00 24.62 -2.18
C LYS A 340 -19.09 23.93 -3.53
N ALA A 341 -17.96 23.59 -4.16
CA ALA A 341 -17.94 22.83 -5.41
C ALA A 341 -18.73 21.49 -5.30
N TYR A 342 -18.52 20.73 -4.23
CA TYR A 342 -19.30 19.49 -4.00
C TYR A 342 -20.78 19.75 -3.65
N ALA A 343 -21.11 20.89 -3.04
CA ALA A 343 -22.51 21.25 -2.79
C ALA A 343 -23.23 21.58 -4.10
N ASP A 344 -22.61 22.37 -4.97
CA ASP A 344 -23.18 22.74 -6.27
C ASP A 344 -23.31 21.55 -7.21
N LEU A 345 -22.38 20.58 -7.14
CA LEU A 345 -22.50 19.30 -7.86
C LEU A 345 -23.77 18.51 -7.50
N LYS A 346 -24.30 18.66 -6.28
CA LYS A 346 -25.59 18.03 -5.90
C LYS A 346 -26.78 18.67 -6.60
N ASN A 347 -26.63 19.91 -7.07
CA ASN A 347 -27.68 20.68 -7.73
C ASN A 347 -27.72 20.45 -9.26
N GLY A 348 -27.08 19.39 -9.75
CA GLY A 348 -27.25 18.91 -11.13
C GLY A 348 -26.08 19.15 -12.09
N LEU A 349 -25.00 19.79 -11.64
CA LEU A 349 -23.81 20.02 -12.46
C LEU A 349 -23.21 18.72 -12.99
N TYR A 350 -22.61 18.79 -14.18
CA TYR A 350 -21.86 17.67 -14.76
C TYR A 350 -20.56 17.43 -14.00
N THR A 351 -19.79 18.50 -13.77
CA THR A 351 -18.50 18.51 -13.08
C THR A 351 -18.26 19.88 -12.45
N ALA A 352 -17.28 19.94 -11.57
CA ALA A 352 -16.73 21.18 -11.03
C ALA A 352 -15.20 21.09 -11.13
N ILE A 353 -14.55 22.17 -11.53
CA ILE A 353 -13.10 22.24 -11.64
C ILE A 353 -12.54 22.99 -10.43
N LEU A 354 -11.56 22.40 -9.77
CA LEU A 354 -10.76 23.09 -8.76
C LEU A 354 -9.54 23.71 -9.43
N GLU A 355 -9.34 25.00 -9.20
CA GLU A 355 -8.21 25.80 -9.66
C GLU A 355 -7.22 26.04 -8.53
N TYR A 356 -5.94 25.99 -8.86
CA TYR A 356 -4.84 26.16 -7.92
C TYR A 356 -4.05 27.41 -8.31
N ASN A 357 -4.31 28.51 -7.61
CA ASN A 357 -3.62 29.79 -7.85
C ASN A 357 -2.19 29.69 -7.31
N GLY A 358 -1.29 29.21 -8.16
CA GLY A 358 0.04 28.72 -7.78
C GLY A 358 0.86 29.66 -6.90
N ALA A 359 1.18 29.18 -5.69
CA ALA A 359 2.36 29.57 -4.91
C ALA A 359 2.69 28.54 -3.81
N SER A 360 2.55 27.24 -4.09
CA SER A 360 3.08 26.21 -3.19
C SER A 360 4.56 26.03 -3.55
N THR A 361 5.41 26.91 -3.02
CA THR A 361 6.85 26.68 -3.08
C THR A 361 7.14 25.37 -2.37
N VAL A 362 7.60 24.36 -3.11
CA VAL A 362 8.35 23.25 -2.50
C VAL A 362 9.58 23.88 -1.91
N SER A 363 9.51 24.25 -0.63
CA SER A 363 10.66 24.72 0.12
C SER A 363 11.62 23.55 0.21
N LYS A 364 12.54 23.42 -0.75
CA LYS A 364 13.77 22.66 -0.56
C LYS A 364 14.54 23.36 0.55
N ARG A 365 14.27 23.01 1.80
CA ARG A 365 15.21 23.36 2.86
C ARG A 365 16.40 22.46 2.65
N THR A 366 17.43 23.02 2.03
CA THR A 366 18.77 22.43 2.07
C THR A 366 19.23 22.58 3.51
N VAL A 367 18.83 21.65 4.38
CA VAL A 367 19.29 21.63 5.77
C VAL A 367 20.75 21.23 5.72
N SER A 368 21.61 22.24 5.84
CA SER A 368 23.04 22.06 6.09
C SER A 368 23.21 21.11 7.26
N SER A 369 23.86 19.97 7.03
CA SER A 369 24.19 18.96 8.03
C SER A 369 25.17 19.55 9.05
N VAL A 370 24.67 20.32 10.02
CA VAL A 370 25.47 20.69 11.19
C VAL A 370 25.44 19.50 12.13
N VAL A 371 26.43 18.63 11.98
CA VAL A 371 26.56 17.47 12.85
C VAL A 371 27.20 17.91 14.16
N ALA A 372 26.37 18.35 15.11
CA ALA A 372 26.81 18.70 16.45
C ALA A 372 26.99 17.44 17.32
N ALA A 373 28.02 17.45 18.16
CA ALA A 373 28.28 16.40 19.15
C ALA A 373 27.14 16.31 20.19
N ARG A 374 26.84 15.09 20.66
CA ARG A 374 25.76 14.76 21.61
C ARG A 374 25.78 15.65 22.87
N PRO A 375 24.83 16.58 23.04
CA PRO A 375 24.48 17.08 24.37
C PRO A 375 23.67 16.00 25.10
N ARG A 376 23.68 16.02 26.44
CA ARG A 376 22.65 15.29 27.20
C ARG A 376 21.28 15.83 26.77
N VAL A 377 20.38 14.94 26.37
CA VAL A 377 18.96 15.29 26.17
C VAL A 377 18.42 15.75 27.53
N GLY A 378 17.56 16.77 27.54
CA GLY A 378 16.91 17.25 28.76
C GLY A 378 16.00 16.19 29.40
N ASP A 379 15.11 16.61 30.30
CA ASP A 379 14.19 15.68 30.97
C ASP A 379 13.22 14.95 30.02
N GLU A 380 13.06 15.46 28.80
CA GLU A 380 12.17 14.96 27.75
C GLU A 380 12.92 14.64 26.45
N VAL A 381 12.62 13.49 25.84
CA VAL A 381 13.19 13.04 24.56
C VAL A 381 12.20 13.32 23.44
N ARG A 382 12.59 14.17 22.48
CA ARG A 382 11.79 14.55 21.31
C ARG A 382 12.00 13.54 20.19
N VAL A 383 10.96 12.80 19.84
CA VAL A 383 11.02 11.70 18.88
C VAL A 383 10.43 12.12 17.53
N GLY A 384 11.21 11.97 16.47
CA GLY A 384 10.74 12.01 15.09
C GLY A 384 10.43 10.60 14.58
N CYS A 385 9.29 10.40 13.94
CA CYS A 385 8.83 9.10 13.45
C CYS A 385 8.67 9.10 11.93
N ILE A 386 9.34 8.19 11.24
CA ILE A 386 9.18 7.96 9.80
C ILE A 386 8.37 6.67 9.62
N GLY A 387 7.19 6.79 9.03
CA GLY A 387 6.21 5.72 8.89
C GLY A 387 5.11 5.78 9.95
N ALA A 388 3.86 5.76 9.49
CA ALA A 388 2.67 5.71 10.35
C ALA A 388 1.74 4.56 9.95
N GLY A 389 2.33 3.43 9.55
CA GLY A 389 1.59 2.23 9.16
C GLY A 389 0.75 1.67 10.31
N SER A 390 -0.01 0.60 10.02
CA SER A 390 -0.93 0.03 11.00
C SER A 390 -0.23 -0.41 12.29
N PHE A 391 0.98 -0.95 12.20
CA PHE A 391 1.75 -1.39 13.37
C PHE A 391 2.21 -0.19 14.22
N ALA A 392 2.80 0.83 13.58
CA ALA A 392 3.20 2.08 14.24
C ALA A 392 2.03 2.72 15.01
N SER A 393 0.90 2.91 14.33
CA SER A 393 -0.29 3.56 14.89
C SER A 393 -1.01 2.74 15.96
N SER A 394 -0.99 1.40 15.89
CA SER A 394 -1.69 0.56 16.86
C SER A 394 -0.84 0.09 18.04
N VAL A 395 0.49 0.09 17.90
CA VAL A 395 1.41 -0.45 18.90
C VAL A 395 2.43 0.59 19.33
N ILE A 396 3.23 1.16 18.42
CA ILE A 396 4.39 1.99 18.79
C ILE A 396 3.96 3.34 19.35
N PHE A 397 3.14 4.12 18.64
CA PHE A 397 2.76 5.48 19.07
C PHE A 397 2.02 5.48 20.43
N PRO A 398 1.02 4.61 20.69
CA PRO A 398 0.39 4.55 22.00
C PRO A 398 1.36 4.20 23.13
N ASN A 399 2.33 3.30 22.88
CA ASN A 399 3.33 2.96 23.88
C ASN A 399 4.31 4.11 24.12
N LEU A 400 4.78 4.80 23.07
CA LEU A 400 5.64 5.98 23.19
C LEU A 400 4.97 7.10 24.03
N GLN A 401 3.72 7.45 23.72
CA GLN A 401 2.97 8.47 24.48
C GLN A 401 2.79 8.12 25.96
N SER A 402 2.84 6.83 26.29
CA SER A 402 2.65 6.35 27.67
C SER A 402 3.94 6.31 28.50
N ILE A 403 5.09 6.61 27.90
CA ILE A 403 6.40 6.68 28.57
C ILE A 403 6.64 8.12 29.03
N LYS A 404 6.98 8.30 30.31
CA LYS A 404 7.22 9.63 30.89
C LYS A 404 8.45 10.29 30.25
N GLY A 405 8.31 11.54 29.82
CA GLY A 405 9.38 12.33 29.20
C GLY A 405 9.66 11.91 27.75
N VAL A 406 8.62 11.54 27.00
CA VAL A 406 8.66 11.39 25.54
C VAL A 406 7.74 12.43 24.95
N HIS A 407 8.28 13.24 24.03
CA HIS A 407 7.52 14.17 23.21
C HIS A 407 7.48 13.68 21.77
N LEU A 408 6.29 13.52 21.21
CA LEU A 408 6.11 13.17 19.81
C LEU A 408 6.29 14.43 18.95
N ARG A 409 7.52 14.66 18.48
CA ARG A 409 7.93 15.88 17.81
C ARG A 409 7.45 15.94 16.37
N SER A 410 7.74 14.91 15.58
CA SER A 410 7.50 14.95 14.15
C SER A 410 7.10 13.59 13.60
N VAL A 411 6.23 13.58 12.58
CA VAL A 411 5.83 12.36 11.87
C VAL A 411 5.86 12.56 10.36
N GLY A 412 6.44 11.61 9.63
CA GLY A 412 6.59 11.68 8.19
C GLY A 412 6.22 10.37 7.54
N THR A 413 5.51 10.45 6.41
CA THR A 413 5.15 9.26 5.62
C THR A 413 5.19 9.61 4.14
N ILE A 414 5.20 8.61 3.27
CA ILE A 414 5.17 8.81 1.81
C ILE A 414 3.93 9.62 1.37
N SER A 415 2.83 9.52 2.11
CA SER A 415 1.60 10.28 1.85
C SER A 415 1.44 11.43 2.84
N GLY A 416 1.35 12.67 2.34
CA GLY A 416 1.06 13.84 3.19
C GLY A 416 -0.21 13.66 4.03
N ALA A 417 -1.26 13.08 3.46
CA ALA A 417 -2.52 12.82 4.16
C ALA A 417 -2.37 11.79 5.29
N SER A 418 -1.55 10.76 5.10
CA SER A 418 -1.26 9.78 6.15
C SER A 418 -0.43 10.40 7.28
N ALA A 419 0.52 11.27 6.96
CA ALA A 419 1.29 12.02 7.96
C ALA A 419 0.39 12.97 8.77
N ALA A 420 -0.46 13.75 8.12
CA ALA A 420 -1.42 14.65 8.78
C ALA A 420 -2.45 13.88 9.65
N SER A 421 -2.90 12.71 9.18
CA SER A 421 -3.78 11.83 9.97
C SER A 421 -3.09 11.37 11.26
N ALA A 422 -1.84 10.91 11.16
CA ALA A 422 -1.06 10.50 12.31
C ALA A 422 -0.77 11.67 13.26
N GLN A 423 -0.44 12.84 12.71
CA GLN A 423 -0.22 14.06 13.49
C GLN A 423 -1.43 14.41 14.34
N ARG A 424 -2.63 14.41 13.75
CA ARG A 424 -3.86 14.70 14.48
C ARG A 424 -4.19 13.62 15.51
N ALA A 425 -4.12 12.34 15.13
CA ALA A 425 -4.53 11.23 15.98
C ALA A 425 -3.62 11.09 17.21
N PHE A 426 -2.31 11.29 17.05
CA PHE A 426 -1.30 11.10 18.09
C PHE A 426 -0.70 12.41 18.60
N LYS A 427 -1.21 13.55 18.14
CA LYS A 427 -0.80 14.91 18.55
C LYS A 427 0.71 15.14 18.36
N PHE A 428 1.26 14.72 17.22
CA PHE A 428 2.62 15.12 16.86
C PHE A 428 2.65 16.64 16.66
N GLU A 429 3.76 17.28 17.05
CA GLU A 429 3.91 18.74 16.90
C GLU A 429 3.91 19.15 15.42
N ILE A 430 4.63 18.42 14.55
CA ILE A 430 4.61 18.66 13.10
C ILE A 430 4.42 17.37 12.30
N ALA A 431 3.92 17.52 11.07
CA ALA A 431 3.99 16.52 10.02
C ALA A 431 4.86 17.07 8.89
N GLU A 432 5.80 16.29 8.37
CA GLU A 432 6.70 16.70 7.28
C GLU A 432 7.04 15.51 6.37
N GLN A 433 7.83 15.76 5.33
CA GLN A 433 8.42 14.72 4.48
C GLN A 433 9.43 13.87 5.27
N PRO A 434 9.49 12.53 5.06
CA PRO A 434 10.50 11.65 5.67
C PRO A 434 11.94 12.18 5.65
N SER A 435 12.40 12.70 4.51
CA SER A 435 13.75 13.23 4.30
C SER A 435 14.07 14.47 5.13
N GLU A 436 13.09 15.34 5.35
CA GLU A 436 13.21 16.51 6.23
C GLU A 436 13.34 16.07 7.71
N LEU A 437 12.67 14.98 8.09
CA LEU A 437 12.71 14.49 9.48
C LEU A 437 14.06 13.88 9.87
N LEU A 438 14.75 13.24 8.92
CA LEU A 438 16.09 12.67 9.16
C LEU A 438 17.08 13.75 9.67
N ASN A 439 16.87 14.99 9.26
CA ASN A 439 17.73 16.13 9.59
C ASN A 439 17.09 17.12 10.57
N ASP A 440 15.94 16.80 11.18
CA ASP A 440 15.25 17.71 12.10
C ASP A 440 16.18 18.06 13.28
N PRO A 441 16.65 19.32 13.42
CA PRO A 441 17.57 19.70 14.48
C PRO A 441 16.92 19.63 15.86
N ASN A 442 15.60 19.59 15.93
CA ASN A 442 14.83 19.52 17.17
C ASN A 442 14.41 18.10 17.56
N ALA A 443 14.67 17.10 16.72
CA ALA A 443 14.48 15.70 17.07
C ALA A 443 15.74 15.16 17.78
N ASP A 444 15.55 14.56 18.96
CA ASP A 444 16.61 13.92 19.74
C ASP A 444 16.84 12.46 19.30
N ALA A 445 15.86 11.83 18.65
CA ALA A 445 15.93 10.49 18.09
C ALA A 445 14.99 10.30 16.91
N ILE A 446 15.35 9.40 15.99
CA ILE A 446 14.55 9.04 14.82
C ILE A 446 14.07 7.58 14.95
N PHE A 447 12.76 7.37 14.77
CA PHE A 447 12.11 6.07 14.79
C PHE A 447 11.64 5.72 13.38
N ILE A 448 12.18 4.65 12.81
CA ILE A 448 11.88 4.17 11.46
C ILE A 448 10.93 2.99 11.56
N LEU A 449 9.70 3.20 11.08
CA LEU A 449 8.55 2.32 11.21
C LEU A 449 7.88 2.07 9.84
N THR A 450 8.70 1.98 8.79
CA THR A 450 8.30 1.86 7.38
C THR A 450 8.17 0.39 6.95
N ARG A 451 8.17 0.13 5.64
CA ARG A 451 8.29 -1.22 5.08
C ARG A 451 9.75 -1.68 5.11
N HIS A 452 9.98 -2.99 5.07
CA HIS A 452 11.28 -3.58 5.39
C HIS A 452 12.38 -3.13 4.41
N ASP A 453 12.03 -2.96 3.13
CA ASP A 453 12.90 -2.52 2.04
C ASP A 453 13.61 -1.18 2.29
N THR A 454 13.01 -0.30 3.09
CA THR A 454 13.53 1.06 3.37
C THR A 454 14.26 1.19 4.70
N HIS A 455 14.22 0.16 5.56
CA HIS A 455 14.75 0.25 6.92
C HIS A 455 16.24 0.61 6.96
N ALA A 456 17.07 -0.15 6.25
CA ALA A 456 18.53 0.03 6.28
C ALA A 456 18.96 1.38 5.73
N THR A 457 18.40 1.79 4.60
CA THR A 457 18.70 3.08 3.96
C THR A 457 18.35 4.26 4.87
N LEU A 458 17.13 4.29 5.43
CA LEU A 458 16.70 5.37 6.31
C LEU A 458 17.50 5.39 7.62
N ALA A 459 17.83 4.22 8.18
CA ALA A 459 18.61 4.12 9.41
C ALA A 459 20.06 4.57 9.18
N ALA A 460 20.66 4.19 8.05
CA ALA A 460 21.96 4.69 7.64
C ALA A 460 21.94 6.23 7.51
N GLN A 461 20.95 6.81 6.84
CA GLN A 461 20.84 8.26 6.70
C GLN A 461 20.70 8.98 8.05
N ALA A 462 19.86 8.48 8.95
CA ALA A 462 19.70 9.03 10.30
C ALA A 462 20.99 8.92 11.14
N LEU A 463 21.74 7.82 11.01
CA LEU A 463 23.06 7.66 11.63
C LEU A 463 24.07 8.67 11.08
N HIS A 464 24.08 8.91 9.77
CA HIS A 464 24.93 9.94 9.15
C HIS A 464 24.62 11.34 9.67
N ALA A 465 23.33 11.63 9.92
CA ALA A 465 22.87 12.87 10.58
C ALA A 465 23.22 12.95 12.08
N GLY A 466 23.85 11.91 12.65
CA GLY A 466 24.26 11.86 14.05
C GLY A 466 23.12 11.61 15.04
N LYS A 467 21.95 11.16 14.57
CA LYS A 467 20.78 10.92 15.41
C LYS A 467 20.81 9.50 16.00
N PRO A 468 20.43 9.30 17.28
CA PRO A 468 20.01 7.99 17.77
C PRO A 468 18.85 7.43 16.94
N VAL A 469 18.98 6.16 16.55
CA VAL A 469 18.01 5.49 15.67
C VAL A 469 17.36 4.31 16.37
N PHE A 470 16.03 4.27 16.32
CA PHE A 470 15.25 3.04 16.50
C PHE A 470 14.69 2.64 15.15
N VAL A 471 14.80 1.38 14.76
CA VAL A 471 14.24 0.85 13.52
C VAL A 471 13.45 -0.41 13.81
N GLU A 472 12.25 -0.53 13.26
CA GLU A 472 11.48 -1.77 13.36
C GLU A 472 12.20 -2.92 12.63
N LYS A 473 11.87 -4.16 12.98
CA LYS A 473 12.51 -5.33 12.36
C LYS A 473 11.90 -5.66 11.00
N PRO A 474 12.64 -6.29 10.07
CA PRO A 474 14.05 -6.65 10.16
C PRO A 474 14.96 -5.43 9.99
N LEU A 475 16.21 -5.54 10.44
CA LEU A 475 17.18 -4.44 10.31
C LEU A 475 17.53 -4.15 8.84
N ALA A 476 17.67 -5.20 8.03
CA ALA A 476 17.96 -5.17 6.60
C ALA A 476 17.28 -6.37 5.93
N ILE A 477 16.94 -6.26 4.64
CA ILE A 477 16.35 -7.38 3.89
C ILE A 477 17.36 -8.25 3.15
N ASP A 478 18.58 -7.73 2.94
CA ASP A 478 19.69 -8.43 2.29
C ASP A 478 21.05 -7.97 2.87
N ARG A 479 22.12 -8.59 2.38
CA ARG A 479 23.50 -8.33 2.82
C ARG A 479 24.03 -6.98 2.35
N GLU A 480 23.56 -6.45 1.22
CA GLU A 480 23.99 -5.15 0.70
C GLU A 480 23.48 -4.04 1.63
N GLN A 481 22.20 -4.10 1.99
CA GLN A 481 21.58 -3.23 2.99
C GLN A 481 22.24 -3.36 4.37
N LEU A 482 22.58 -4.58 4.80
CA LEU A 482 23.30 -4.76 6.07
C LEU A 482 24.70 -4.12 6.02
N ALA A 483 25.44 -4.30 4.93
CA ALA A 483 26.75 -3.68 4.73
C ALA A 483 26.66 -2.14 4.76
N GLN A 484 25.65 -1.56 4.11
CA GLN A 484 25.39 -0.12 4.15
C GLN A 484 25.23 0.41 5.59
N LEU A 485 24.53 -0.33 6.45
CA LEU A 485 24.39 0.03 7.87
C LEU A 485 25.70 -0.10 8.64
N GLN A 486 26.49 -1.15 8.37
CA GLN A 486 27.81 -1.33 8.98
C GLN A 486 28.76 -0.19 8.62
N GLU A 487 28.76 0.23 7.35
CA GLU A 487 29.53 1.38 6.88
C GLU A 487 29.09 2.68 7.58
N ALA A 488 27.78 2.95 7.63
CA ALA A 488 27.23 4.12 8.30
C ALA A 488 27.60 4.17 9.79
N TYR A 489 27.49 3.04 10.48
CA TYR A 489 27.83 2.92 11.90
C TYR A 489 29.33 3.11 12.12
N ALA A 490 30.17 2.43 11.33
CA ALA A 490 31.63 2.53 11.40
C ALA A 490 32.13 3.95 11.13
N ALA A 491 31.53 4.65 10.15
CA ALA A 491 31.87 6.04 9.86
C ALA A 491 31.63 6.97 11.06
N GLN A 492 30.54 6.77 11.82
CA GLN A 492 30.29 7.55 13.04
C GLN A 492 31.30 7.23 14.15
N VAL A 493 31.68 5.95 14.32
CA VAL A 493 32.72 5.54 15.28
C VAL A 493 34.07 6.17 14.91
N GLN A 494 34.46 6.10 13.63
CA GLN A 494 35.70 6.71 13.11
C GLN A 494 35.71 8.23 13.29
N ALA A 495 34.56 8.88 13.20
CA ALA A 495 34.39 10.30 13.51
C ALA A 495 34.40 10.63 15.02
N GLY A 496 34.74 9.66 15.89
CA GLY A 496 34.84 9.85 17.34
C GLY A 496 33.49 9.95 18.06
N ARG A 497 32.40 9.53 17.41
CA ARG A 497 31.04 9.55 17.99
C ARG A 497 30.66 8.17 18.51
N ALA A 498 29.67 8.15 19.39
CA ALA A 498 29.05 6.92 19.89
C ALA A 498 27.70 6.70 19.19
N PRO A 499 27.64 6.10 17.99
CA PRO A 499 26.36 5.84 17.31
C PRO A 499 25.42 4.97 18.15
N PHE A 500 24.13 5.23 18.05
CA PHE A 500 23.07 4.47 18.72
C PHE A 500 22.12 3.94 17.67
N LEU A 501 22.01 2.62 17.59
CA LEU A 501 21.07 1.91 16.73
C LEU A 501 20.38 0.82 17.56
N MET A 502 19.07 0.81 17.52
CA MET A 502 18.21 -0.18 18.16
C MET A 502 17.29 -0.78 17.11
N ALA A 503 17.16 -2.10 17.07
CA ALA A 503 16.16 -2.79 16.25
C ALA A 503 14.99 -3.27 17.11
N GLY A 504 13.77 -3.28 16.54
CA GLY A 504 12.50 -3.67 17.18
C GLY A 504 12.35 -5.15 17.55
N PHE A 505 13.36 -5.75 18.18
CA PHE A 505 13.32 -7.11 18.69
C PHE A 505 12.63 -7.21 20.06
N ASN A 506 11.36 -6.84 20.10
CA ASN A 506 10.59 -6.65 21.33
C ASN A 506 10.54 -7.86 22.29
N ARG A 507 10.55 -9.10 21.75
CA ARG A 507 10.32 -10.34 22.51
C ARG A 507 11.34 -10.57 23.63
N ARG A 508 12.59 -10.11 23.47
CA ARG A 508 13.63 -10.22 24.50
C ARG A 508 13.32 -9.37 25.74
N PHE A 509 12.55 -8.31 25.58
CA PHE A 509 12.14 -7.39 26.64
C PHE A 509 10.79 -7.72 27.25
N ALA A 510 10.15 -8.82 26.83
CA ALA A 510 8.91 -9.25 27.42
C ALA A 510 9.12 -9.60 28.90
N PRO A 511 8.19 -9.26 29.81
CA PRO A 511 8.35 -9.55 31.24
C PRO A 511 8.63 -11.03 31.55
N PHE A 512 8.00 -11.94 30.78
CA PHE A 512 8.27 -13.37 30.92
C PHE A 512 9.63 -13.79 30.35
N THR A 513 10.14 -13.16 29.30
CA THR A 513 11.52 -13.41 28.85
C THR A 513 12.53 -12.92 29.88
N GLU A 514 12.37 -11.71 30.43
CA GLU A 514 13.25 -11.20 31.49
C GLU A 514 13.27 -12.16 32.69
N LYS A 515 12.11 -12.71 33.08
CA LYS A 515 11.99 -13.69 34.16
C LYS A 515 12.68 -15.03 33.85
N ILE A 516 12.67 -15.46 32.58
CA ILE A 516 13.40 -16.65 32.12
C ILE A 516 14.91 -16.41 32.22
N CYS A 517 15.41 -15.28 31.72
CA CYS A 517 16.82 -14.93 31.81
C CYS A 517 17.29 -14.86 33.27
N GLN A 518 16.48 -14.27 34.17
CA GLN A 518 16.77 -14.23 35.61
C GLN A 518 16.78 -15.64 36.24
N PHE A 519 15.85 -16.52 35.88
CA PHE A 519 15.75 -17.88 36.42
C PHE A 519 16.98 -18.75 36.09
N PHE A 520 17.63 -18.47 34.95
CA PHE A 520 18.87 -19.11 34.52
C PHE A 520 20.12 -18.23 34.68
N ALA A 521 20.01 -17.12 35.41
CA ALA A 521 21.15 -16.27 35.70
C ALA A 521 22.22 -17.08 36.47
N GLY A 522 23.46 -17.04 36.00
CA GLY A 522 24.57 -17.77 36.61
C GLY A 522 24.59 -19.28 36.35
N ARG A 523 23.83 -19.78 35.36
CA ARG A 523 23.97 -21.17 34.90
C ARG A 523 25.43 -21.49 34.54
N ARG A 524 25.80 -22.78 34.62
CA ARG A 524 27.16 -23.26 34.27
C ARG A 524 27.17 -24.32 33.18
N GLU A 525 26.00 -24.80 32.76
CA GLU A 525 25.86 -25.80 31.70
C GLU A 525 25.20 -25.18 30.46
N PRO A 526 25.42 -25.77 29.28
CA PRO A 526 24.71 -25.40 28.06
C PRO A 526 23.19 -25.53 28.19
N MET A 527 22.46 -24.72 27.43
CA MET A 527 21.01 -24.75 27.32
C MET A 527 20.56 -25.49 26.06
N LEU A 528 19.39 -26.14 26.15
CA LEU A 528 18.60 -26.49 24.98
C LEU A 528 17.35 -25.60 24.95
N VAL A 529 17.22 -24.81 23.90
CA VAL A 529 16.03 -24.00 23.61
C VAL A 529 15.22 -24.68 22.52
N HIS A 530 13.91 -24.75 22.69
CA HIS A 530 12.97 -25.16 21.65
C HIS A 530 11.90 -24.09 21.46
N ALA A 531 11.64 -23.69 20.22
CA ALA A 531 10.58 -22.74 19.89
C ALA A 531 9.74 -23.26 18.74
N ARG A 532 8.42 -23.11 18.84
CA ARG A 532 7.45 -23.41 17.78
C ARG A 532 6.60 -22.19 17.50
N VAL A 533 6.55 -21.81 16.22
CA VAL A 533 5.78 -20.69 15.70
C VAL A 533 4.74 -21.20 14.71
N ASN A 534 3.47 -21.12 15.10
CA ASN A 534 2.32 -21.42 14.24
C ASN A 534 1.88 -20.15 13.50
N ALA A 535 2.62 -19.83 12.45
CA ALA A 535 2.57 -18.54 11.79
C ALA A 535 1.33 -18.36 10.88
N GLY A 536 0.74 -19.47 10.43
CA GLY A 536 -0.46 -19.53 9.56
C GLY A 536 -0.26 -18.97 8.15
N TYR A 537 -1.06 -19.40 7.17
CA TYR A 537 -0.92 -19.05 5.74
C TYR A 537 -0.98 -17.54 5.40
N ILE A 538 -0.09 -17.07 4.53
CA ILE A 538 -0.14 -15.73 3.92
C ILE A 538 -0.30 -15.90 2.39
N PRO A 539 -1.24 -15.19 1.74
CA PRO A 539 -1.40 -15.23 0.28
C PRO A 539 -0.14 -14.82 -0.50
N HIS A 540 0.11 -15.48 -1.64
CA HIS A 540 1.29 -15.26 -2.49
C HIS A 540 1.44 -13.83 -3.03
N ASP A 541 0.34 -13.08 -3.14
CA ASP A 541 0.31 -11.68 -3.58
C ASP A 541 0.61 -10.67 -2.46
N HIS A 542 0.87 -11.17 -1.24
CA HIS A 542 1.20 -10.32 -0.10
C HIS A 542 2.62 -9.76 -0.20
N TRP A 543 2.79 -8.45 0.02
CA TRP A 543 4.04 -7.70 -0.12
C TRP A 543 5.26 -8.32 0.59
N ILE A 544 5.05 -9.01 1.73
CA ILE A 544 6.14 -9.62 2.52
C ILE A 544 6.96 -10.63 1.71
N HIS A 545 6.38 -11.27 0.69
CA HIS A 545 7.11 -12.22 -0.16
C HIS A 545 8.15 -11.53 -1.05
N ALA A 546 7.93 -10.27 -1.41
CA ALA A 546 8.90 -9.46 -2.16
C ALA A 546 9.99 -8.83 -1.27
N GLU A 547 9.76 -8.74 0.05
CA GLU A 547 10.66 -8.08 1.01
C GLU A 547 11.40 -9.08 1.92
N GLY A 548 12.05 -10.08 1.31
CA GLY A 548 12.85 -11.10 2.01
C GLY A 548 12.05 -12.25 2.62
N GLY A 549 10.73 -12.28 2.42
CA GLY A 549 9.86 -13.35 2.88
C GLY A 549 9.70 -13.40 4.40
N ARG A 550 9.10 -14.49 4.90
CA ARG A 550 8.79 -14.64 6.32
C ARG A 550 10.01 -14.95 7.19
N ILE A 551 11.07 -15.48 6.59
CA ILE A 551 12.32 -15.79 7.30
C ILE A 551 12.97 -14.47 7.74
N VAL A 552 13.23 -13.58 6.79
CA VAL A 552 13.81 -12.27 7.08
C VAL A 552 12.80 -11.40 7.83
N GLY A 553 11.55 -11.35 7.38
CA GLY A 553 10.54 -10.44 7.91
C GLY A 553 9.97 -10.80 9.29
N GLU A 554 9.97 -12.06 9.72
CA GLU A 554 9.36 -12.47 11.00
C GLU A 554 10.21 -13.48 11.80
N PHE A 555 10.85 -14.46 11.15
CA PHE A 555 11.60 -15.50 11.83
C PHE A 555 12.81 -14.94 12.61
N CYS A 556 13.38 -13.82 12.15
CA CYS A 556 14.45 -13.08 12.83
C CYS A 556 14.19 -12.82 14.32
N HIS A 557 12.92 -12.64 14.72
CA HIS A 557 12.56 -12.47 16.13
C HIS A 557 12.90 -13.68 17.00
N PHE A 558 12.84 -14.90 16.45
CA PHE A 558 13.08 -16.13 17.20
C PHE A 558 14.58 -16.46 17.25
N VAL A 559 15.34 -16.04 16.23
CA VAL A 559 16.80 -16.01 16.27
C VAL A 559 17.25 -15.05 17.38
N ASP A 560 16.74 -13.82 17.40
CA ASP A 560 17.04 -12.84 18.45
C ASP A 560 16.66 -13.36 19.85
N TRP A 561 15.43 -13.87 20.00
CA TRP A 561 14.95 -14.32 21.30
C TRP A 561 15.80 -15.47 21.85
N ALA A 562 16.15 -16.46 21.02
CA ALA A 562 17.04 -17.56 21.41
C ALA A 562 18.42 -17.02 21.82
N ARG A 563 18.98 -16.10 21.03
CA ARG A 563 20.25 -15.42 21.34
C ARG A 563 20.21 -14.64 22.65
N SER A 564 19.07 -14.01 22.97
CA SER A 564 18.89 -13.26 24.21
C SER A 564 18.78 -14.16 25.45
N VAL A 565 18.08 -15.30 25.32
CA VAL A 565 17.83 -16.23 26.44
C VAL A 565 19.10 -17.01 26.75
N ILE A 566 19.83 -17.42 25.72
CA ILE A 566 21.10 -18.14 25.87
C ILE A 566 22.20 -17.16 26.30
N GLY A 567 22.26 -15.95 25.74
CA GLY A 567 23.28 -14.97 26.13
C GLY A 567 24.70 -15.31 25.68
N SER A 568 24.86 -16.21 24.69
CA SER A 568 26.15 -16.56 24.06
C SER A 568 26.08 -16.32 22.54
N PRO A 569 27.19 -15.99 21.84
CA PRO A 569 27.22 -15.81 20.39
C PRO A 569 26.75 -17.04 19.59
N ILE A 570 26.18 -16.81 18.40
CA ILE A 570 25.74 -17.85 17.46
C ILE A 570 26.97 -18.33 16.68
N HIS A 571 27.21 -19.64 16.68
CA HIS A 571 28.37 -20.25 16.05
C HIS A 571 28.04 -20.85 14.66
N SER A 572 26.90 -21.52 14.53
CA SER A 572 26.50 -22.13 13.25
C SER A 572 24.99 -22.31 13.15
N VAL A 573 24.49 -22.37 11.91
CA VAL A 573 23.09 -22.63 11.57
C VAL A 573 22.98 -23.87 10.70
N ALA A 574 21.95 -24.68 10.94
CA ALA A 574 21.49 -25.71 10.01
C ALA A 574 19.98 -25.51 9.82
N ALA A 575 19.47 -25.71 8.61
CA ALA A 575 18.06 -25.53 8.32
C ALA A 575 17.55 -26.60 7.35
N THR A 576 16.29 -26.99 7.52
CA THR A 576 15.56 -27.85 6.59
C THR A 576 14.13 -27.32 6.42
N GLY A 577 13.56 -27.49 5.23
CA GLY A 577 12.22 -27.04 4.90
C GLY A 577 11.34 -28.19 4.44
N LEU A 578 10.03 -28.05 4.62
CA LEU A 578 9.10 -28.88 3.87
C LEU A 578 9.17 -28.52 2.38
N PRO A 579 8.91 -29.46 1.45
CA PRO A 579 8.81 -29.16 0.04
C PRO A 579 7.73 -28.12 -0.24
N ASP A 580 7.98 -27.27 -1.24
CA ASP A 580 6.99 -26.29 -1.71
C ASP A 580 5.77 -26.99 -2.31
N GLY A 581 4.59 -26.41 -2.06
CA GLY A 581 3.31 -26.87 -2.59
C GLY A 581 2.56 -25.75 -3.31
N THR A 582 1.27 -25.97 -3.57
CA THR A 582 0.41 -24.95 -4.20
C THR A 582 0.13 -23.76 -3.29
N GLN A 583 0.03 -24.02 -1.98
CA GLN A 583 -0.33 -23.03 -0.99
C GLN A 583 0.86 -22.50 -0.19
N TYR A 584 1.82 -23.36 0.19
CA TYR A 584 2.94 -22.96 1.04
C TYR A 584 4.24 -23.03 0.24
N ILE A 585 4.97 -21.91 0.20
CA ILE A 585 6.23 -21.78 -0.51
C ILE A 585 7.25 -21.20 0.46
N SER A 586 8.30 -21.97 0.78
CA SER A 586 9.41 -21.56 1.65
C SER A 586 9.01 -21.08 3.07
N ASP A 587 7.83 -21.50 3.53
CA ASP A 587 7.18 -20.97 4.75
C ASP A 587 7.17 -21.96 5.94
N ASN A 588 7.63 -23.20 5.75
CA ASN A 588 7.63 -24.25 6.76
C ASN A 588 9.05 -24.78 6.96
N ILE A 589 9.74 -24.28 7.99
CA ILE A 589 11.15 -24.54 8.22
C ILE A 589 11.44 -25.01 9.64
N ALA A 590 12.48 -25.83 9.77
CA ALA A 590 13.09 -26.22 11.01
C ALA A 590 14.56 -25.79 11.00
N VAL A 591 14.97 -25.05 12.02
CA VAL A 591 16.30 -24.44 12.12
C VAL A 591 16.94 -24.86 13.44
N THR A 592 18.20 -25.29 13.36
CA THR A 592 19.04 -25.55 14.53
C THR A 592 20.16 -24.53 14.57
N LEU A 593 20.24 -23.77 15.66
CA LEU A 593 21.34 -22.87 15.96
C LEU A 593 22.25 -23.51 17.01
N LYS A 594 23.56 -23.47 16.79
CA LYS A 594 24.56 -23.81 17.82
C LYS A 594 25.23 -22.55 18.31
N PHE A 595 25.49 -22.48 19.60
CA PHE A 595 26.07 -21.32 20.27
C PHE A 595 27.49 -21.60 20.76
N ALA A 596 28.27 -20.54 20.99
CA ALA A 596 29.67 -20.66 21.37
C ALA A 596 29.89 -21.32 22.75
N ASP A 597 28.89 -21.27 23.64
CA ASP A 597 28.93 -21.94 24.95
C ASP A 597 28.49 -23.42 24.88
N GLY A 598 28.25 -23.95 23.69
CA GLY A 598 27.75 -25.31 23.45
C GLY A 598 26.22 -25.43 23.51
N SER A 599 25.49 -24.35 23.81
CA SER A 599 24.02 -24.36 23.80
C SER A 599 23.48 -24.59 22.40
N VAL A 600 22.24 -25.08 22.31
CA VAL A 600 21.55 -25.35 21.05
C VAL A 600 20.13 -24.77 21.10
N ALA A 601 19.68 -24.18 20.01
CA ALA A 601 18.28 -23.78 19.83
C ALA A 601 17.65 -24.48 18.62
N ASN A 602 16.51 -25.12 18.81
CA ASN A 602 15.69 -25.74 17.77
C ASN A 602 14.44 -24.90 17.54
N LEU A 603 14.38 -24.22 16.40
CA LEU A 603 13.34 -23.25 16.06
C LEU A 603 12.50 -23.78 14.89
N LEU A 604 11.20 -23.95 15.11
CA LEU A 604 10.24 -24.35 14.10
C LEU A 604 9.37 -23.16 13.71
N TYR A 605 9.28 -22.88 12.42
CA TYR A 605 8.41 -21.85 11.87
C TYR A 605 7.50 -22.47 10.82
N LEU A 606 6.20 -22.51 11.12
CA LEU A 606 5.24 -23.34 10.40
C LEU A 606 4.03 -22.49 9.99
N ALA A 607 3.80 -22.34 8.69
CA ALA A 607 2.64 -21.66 8.14
C ALA A 607 1.43 -22.58 7.93
N ASN A 608 1.64 -23.90 7.96
CA ASN A 608 0.61 -24.91 7.69
C ASN A 608 -0.27 -25.31 8.90
N GLY A 609 -0.12 -24.66 10.05
CA GLY A 609 -0.94 -24.91 11.23
C GLY A 609 -2.22 -24.05 11.28
N ASP A 610 -3.22 -24.53 12.03
CA ASP A 610 -4.50 -23.85 12.21
C ASP A 610 -4.39 -22.67 13.19
N ARG A 611 -4.93 -21.50 12.82
CA ARG A 611 -4.85 -20.25 13.60
C ARG A 611 -5.68 -20.23 14.88
N SER A 612 -6.47 -21.27 15.16
CA SER A 612 -7.18 -21.45 16.43
C SER A 612 -6.24 -21.78 17.60
N ILE A 613 -5.04 -22.29 17.30
CA ILE A 613 -4.02 -22.61 18.31
C ILE A 613 -3.09 -21.40 18.54
N PRO A 614 -2.73 -21.07 19.80
CA PRO A 614 -1.82 -19.98 20.08
C PRO A 614 -0.50 -20.05 19.30
N LYS A 615 -0.09 -18.88 18.83
CA LYS A 615 0.96 -18.76 17.82
C LYS A 615 2.32 -19.26 18.33
N GLU A 616 2.76 -18.81 19.50
CA GLU A 616 4.15 -18.98 19.94
C GLU A 616 4.24 -19.91 21.17
N PHE A 617 5.16 -20.86 21.14
CA PHE A 617 5.45 -21.75 22.27
C PHE A 617 6.96 -21.95 22.40
N PHE A 618 7.46 -21.90 23.63
CA PHE A 618 8.89 -22.02 23.91
C PHE A 618 9.13 -22.96 25.09
N GLU A 619 10.19 -23.75 25.00
CA GLU A 619 10.75 -24.53 26.09
C GLU A 619 12.25 -24.27 26.24
N VAL A 620 12.73 -24.21 27.48
CA VAL A 620 14.15 -24.04 27.78
C VAL A 620 14.56 -25.06 28.83
N PHE A 621 15.56 -25.87 28.52
CA PHE A 621 16.10 -26.91 29.40
C PHE A 621 17.53 -26.57 29.80
N CYS A 622 17.83 -26.60 31.08
CA CYS A 622 19.17 -26.37 31.60
C CYS A 622 19.28 -26.82 33.06
N GLN A 623 20.33 -27.59 33.41
CA GLN A 623 20.67 -27.97 34.78
C GLN A 623 19.50 -28.55 35.61
N GLY A 624 18.78 -29.53 35.05
CA GLY A 624 17.64 -30.16 35.73
C GLY A 624 16.41 -29.25 35.91
N ALA A 625 16.39 -28.09 35.24
CA ALA A 625 15.27 -27.17 35.22
C ALA A 625 14.68 -27.05 33.81
N ILE A 626 13.38 -26.80 33.76
CA ILE A 626 12.62 -26.58 32.53
C ILE A 626 11.75 -25.33 32.67
N VAL A 627 11.65 -24.59 31.58
CA VAL A 627 10.73 -23.47 31.40
C VAL A 627 9.77 -23.78 30.27
N ARG A 628 8.50 -23.40 30.44
CA ARG A 628 7.48 -23.41 29.38
C ARG A 628 6.84 -22.04 29.25
N LEU A 629 6.97 -21.40 28.10
CA LEU A 629 6.34 -20.12 27.79
C LEU A 629 5.34 -20.32 26.64
N HIS A 630 4.08 -19.99 26.89
CA HIS A 630 3.03 -20.09 25.89
C HIS A 630 2.48 -18.71 25.54
N ASP A 631 2.76 -18.28 24.32
CA ASP A 631 2.26 -17.07 23.64
C ASP A 631 2.39 -15.78 24.45
N PHE A 632 3.39 -15.70 25.35
CA PHE A 632 3.58 -14.60 26.30
C PHE A 632 2.37 -14.36 27.22
N ARG A 633 1.55 -15.39 27.45
CA ARG A 633 0.35 -15.37 28.30
C ARG A 633 0.52 -16.21 29.55
N THR A 634 1.22 -17.33 29.46
CA THR A 634 1.51 -18.19 30.60
C THR A 634 2.97 -18.60 30.61
N LEU A 635 3.55 -18.66 31.80
CA LEU A 635 4.92 -19.09 32.04
C LEU A 635 4.93 -20.13 33.16
N GLU A 636 5.59 -21.27 32.94
CA GLU A 636 5.88 -22.27 33.95
C GLU A 636 7.40 -22.37 34.13
N LEU A 637 7.87 -22.32 35.37
CA LEU A 637 9.26 -22.53 35.76
C LEU A 637 9.31 -23.73 36.68
N ALA A 638 10.10 -24.76 36.35
CA ALA A 638 10.22 -25.94 37.18
C ALA A 638 11.68 -26.30 37.46
N ARG A 639 11.99 -26.61 38.72
CA ARG A 639 13.31 -27.05 39.20
C ARG A 639 13.13 -27.86 40.49
N ASN A 640 13.87 -28.95 40.64
CA ASN A 640 13.88 -29.79 41.85
C ASN A 640 12.48 -30.27 42.32
N GLY A 641 11.56 -30.51 41.37
CA GLY A 641 10.19 -30.93 41.68
C GLY A 641 9.22 -29.80 42.02
N GLU A 642 9.69 -28.57 42.20
CA GLU A 642 8.84 -27.39 42.40
C GLU A 642 8.44 -26.77 41.06
N VAL A 643 7.17 -26.36 40.91
CA VAL A 643 6.64 -25.71 39.71
C VAL A 643 5.98 -24.39 40.06
N GLN A 644 6.50 -23.29 39.50
CA GLN A 644 5.91 -21.96 39.60
C GLN A 644 5.17 -21.62 38.31
N LYS A 645 3.90 -21.19 38.42
CA LYS A 645 3.07 -20.81 37.27
C LYS A 645 2.69 -19.35 37.33
N PHE A 646 2.81 -18.66 36.20
CA PHE A 646 2.45 -17.26 36.02
C PHE A 646 1.47 -17.11 34.87
N LYS A 647 0.55 -16.15 34.99
CA LYS A 647 -0.41 -15.81 33.95
C LYS A 647 -0.49 -14.29 33.80
N SER A 648 -0.54 -13.82 32.57
CA SER A 648 -0.67 -12.40 32.23
C SER A 648 -1.59 -12.23 31.01
N VAL A 649 -2.04 -11.00 30.79
CA VAL A 649 -2.42 -10.58 29.43
C VAL A 649 -1.20 -10.72 28.52
N GLN A 650 -1.43 -10.95 27.23
CA GLN A 650 -0.32 -11.11 26.29
C GLN A 650 0.52 -9.85 26.23
N ASP A 651 1.76 -9.95 26.68
CA ASP A 651 2.73 -8.86 26.64
C ASP A 651 4.03 -9.38 26.02
N LYS A 652 4.28 -8.94 24.78
CA LYS A 652 5.47 -9.30 24.01
C LYS A 652 6.63 -8.33 24.23
N GLY A 653 6.53 -7.37 25.15
CA GLY A 653 7.66 -6.49 25.53
C GLY A 653 7.79 -5.17 24.77
N HIS A 654 6.87 -4.81 23.87
CA HIS A 654 6.97 -3.55 23.09
C HIS A 654 7.12 -2.30 23.97
N ARG A 655 6.32 -2.18 25.03
CA ARG A 655 6.42 -1.04 25.96
C ARG A 655 7.78 -1.00 26.63
N ARG A 656 8.27 -2.16 27.09
CA ARG A 656 9.52 -2.29 27.84
C ARG A 656 10.74 -1.98 26.95
N GLU A 657 10.72 -2.47 25.72
CA GLU A 657 11.70 -2.16 24.67
C GLU A 657 11.80 -0.65 24.43
N LEU A 658 10.67 0.00 24.15
CA LEU A 658 10.63 1.44 23.89
C LEU A 658 11.08 2.23 25.12
N GLN A 659 10.67 1.82 26.32
CA GLN A 659 11.09 2.45 27.56
C GLN A 659 12.62 2.39 27.75
N LEU A 660 13.22 1.21 27.62
CA LEU A 660 14.67 1.04 27.75
C LEU A 660 15.44 1.80 26.68
N THR A 661 14.90 1.87 25.46
CA THR A 661 15.46 2.65 24.36
C THR A 661 15.49 4.14 24.73
N ILE A 662 14.37 4.71 25.18
CA ILE A 662 14.26 6.11 25.58
C ILE A 662 15.15 6.42 26.79
N GLU A 663 15.20 5.55 27.79
CA GLU A 663 16.07 5.69 28.96
C GLU A 663 17.56 5.70 28.57
N ALA A 664 17.96 4.82 27.64
CA ALA A 664 19.33 4.77 27.14
C ALA A 664 19.71 6.04 26.36
N ILE A 665 18.81 6.51 25.47
CA ILE A 665 18.99 7.77 24.73
C ILE A 665 19.12 8.95 25.70
N ARG A 666 18.19 9.09 26.66
CA ARG A 666 18.19 10.19 27.63
C ARG A 666 19.46 10.22 28.48
N SER A 667 19.93 9.05 28.91
CA SER A 667 21.12 8.93 29.76
C SER A 667 22.45 8.89 29.00
N GLY A 668 22.42 8.89 27.66
CA GLY A 668 23.61 8.75 26.82
C GLY A 668 24.28 7.39 26.92
N LYS A 669 23.54 6.35 27.36
CA LYS A 669 24.04 4.97 27.45
C LYS A 669 24.02 4.29 26.08
N PRO A 670 24.79 3.20 25.90
CA PRO A 670 24.71 2.36 24.71
C PRO A 670 23.29 1.82 24.47
N SER A 671 23.01 1.44 23.23
CA SER A 671 21.76 0.77 22.87
C SER A 671 21.54 -0.50 23.71
N PRO A 672 20.30 -0.81 24.13
CA PRO A 672 19.98 -2.04 24.87
C PRO A 672 20.40 -3.33 24.16
N ILE A 673 20.54 -3.29 22.83
CA ILE A 673 21.12 -4.37 22.02
C ILE A 673 22.39 -3.82 21.37
N SER A 674 23.50 -4.54 21.51
CA SER A 674 24.76 -4.12 20.90
C SER A 674 24.68 -4.18 19.37
N PHE A 675 25.42 -3.30 18.67
CA PHE A 675 25.42 -3.30 17.21
C PHE A 675 25.93 -4.63 16.64
N ASP A 676 26.96 -5.22 17.24
CA ASP A 676 27.50 -6.52 16.83
C ASP A 676 26.46 -7.64 16.95
N GLU A 677 25.64 -7.62 17.99
CA GLU A 677 24.56 -8.60 18.17
C GLU A 677 23.42 -8.39 17.15
N LEU A 678 23.10 -7.14 16.80
CA LEU A 678 22.13 -6.84 15.74
C LEU A 678 22.61 -7.37 14.37
N VAL A 679 23.89 -7.18 14.06
CA VAL A 679 24.52 -7.72 12.85
C VAL A 679 24.53 -9.24 12.88
N GLU A 680 24.95 -9.86 14.00
CA GLU A 680 24.96 -11.32 14.19
C GLU A 680 23.58 -11.95 13.94
N VAL A 681 22.51 -11.40 14.52
CA VAL A 681 21.14 -11.90 14.35
C VAL A 681 20.66 -11.75 12.92
N THR A 682 20.94 -10.61 12.29
CA THR A 682 20.50 -10.32 10.91
C THR A 682 21.23 -11.25 9.93
N GLU A 683 22.55 -11.37 10.06
CA GLU A 683 23.38 -12.25 9.25
C GLU A 683 23.00 -13.73 9.44
N THR A 684 22.75 -14.16 10.68
CA THR A 684 22.24 -15.51 10.96
C THR A 684 20.93 -15.77 10.22
N THR A 685 20.04 -14.78 10.17
CA THR A 685 18.76 -14.91 9.48
C THR A 685 18.93 -15.10 7.96
N PHE A 686 19.89 -14.41 7.34
CA PHE A 686 20.26 -14.64 5.94
C PHE A 686 20.87 -16.02 5.73
N LEU A 687 21.73 -16.47 6.66
CA LEU A 687 22.33 -17.80 6.60
C LEU A 687 21.31 -18.93 6.73
N VAL A 688 20.15 -18.72 7.37
CA VAL A 688 19.05 -19.69 7.36
C VAL A 688 18.57 -19.96 5.94
N GLN A 689 18.37 -18.91 5.13
CA GLN A 689 17.95 -19.06 3.74
C GLN A 689 19.00 -19.82 2.92
N HIS A 690 20.29 -19.52 3.15
CA HIS A 690 21.38 -20.22 2.49
C HIS A 690 21.43 -21.70 2.94
N ALA A 691 21.30 -22.00 4.23
CA ALA A 691 21.31 -23.37 4.74
C ALA A 691 20.15 -24.21 4.19
N LEU A 692 18.97 -23.60 3.99
CA LEU A 692 17.83 -24.27 3.33
C LEU A 692 18.14 -24.64 1.88
N ALA A 693 18.82 -23.76 1.15
CA ALA A 693 19.19 -24.00 -0.25
C ALA A 693 20.32 -25.04 -0.38
N ALA A 694 21.32 -24.98 0.51
CA ALA A 694 22.49 -25.86 0.48
C ALA A 694 22.23 -27.26 1.07
N GLY A 695 21.27 -27.39 1.99
CA GLY A 695 20.97 -28.66 2.67
C GLY A 695 22.03 -29.08 3.71
N GLU A 696 22.95 -28.18 4.08
CA GLU A 696 24.03 -28.43 5.04
C GLU A 696 24.13 -27.33 6.11
N ALA A 697 24.94 -27.59 7.15
CA ALA A 697 25.16 -26.64 8.24
C ALA A 697 26.23 -25.60 7.84
N ILE A 698 25.92 -24.32 8.06
CA ILE A 698 26.79 -23.20 7.71
C ILE A 698 27.32 -22.54 8.99
N ARG A 699 28.65 -22.29 9.04
CA ARG A 699 29.31 -21.57 10.15
C ARG A 699 29.26 -20.08 9.93
N LEU A 700 29.11 -19.31 11.01
CA LEU A 700 29.32 -17.87 10.96
C LEU A 700 30.83 -17.59 10.91
N VAL A 701 31.30 -16.93 9.85
CA VAL A 701 32.71 -16.51 9.74
C VAL A 701 32.88 -15.23 10.55
N GLN A 702 33.68 -15.26 11.62
CA GLN A 702 34.11 -14.04 12.29
C GLN A 702 35.22 -13.36 11.45
N GLY A 703 34.89 -12.26 10.77
CA GLY A 703 35.86 -11.26 10.30
C GLY A 703 36.57 -11.45 8.95
N ALA A 704 35.86 -11.73 7.84
CA ALA A 704 36.43 -11.63 6.48
C ALA A 704 35.34 -11.31 5.42
N PRO A 705 35.68 -10.65 4.29
CA PRO A 705 34.70 -10.09 3.35
C PRO A 705 33.89 -11.17 2.62
N ALA A 706 32.66 -10.82 2.23
CA ALA A 706 31.70 -11.69 1.58
C ALA A 706 32.33 -12.45 0.39
N ALA A 707 32.23 -13.78 0.42
CA ALA A 707 32.52 -14.59 -0.75
C ALA A 707 31.47 -14.31 -1.85
N PRO A 708 31.85 -14.36 -3.15
CA PRO A 708 30.89 -14.18 -4.23
C PRO A 708 29.83 -15.29 -4.21
N LEU A 709 28.59 -14.93 -4.51
CA LEU A 709 27.46 -15.84 -4.63
C LEU A 709 27.71 -16.90 -5.72
N PRO A 710 27.25 -18.15 -5.55
CA PRO A 710 27.00 -19.03 -6.68
C PRO A 710 25.75 -18.52 -7.44
N GLU A 711 25.83 -18.50 -8.77
CA GLU A 711 24.73 -18.08 -9.65
C GLU A 711 23.48 -18.92 -9.39
N MET A 712 22.35 -18.24 -9.19
CA MET A 712 21.02 -18.86 -9.16
C MET A 712 20.73 -19.48 -10.54
N PRO A 713 20.23 -20.72 -10.63
CA PRO A 713 19.91 -21.32 -11.91
C PRO A 713 18.74 -20.57 -12.57
N ASP A 714 18.97 -20.10 -13.79
CA ASP A 714 17.96 -19.51 -14.67
C ASP A 714 16.73 -20.43 -14.77
N ALA A 715 15.65 -20.05 -14.11
CA ALA A 715 14.35 -20.58 -14.44
C ALA A 715 13.90 -19.92 -15.75
N VAL A 716 13.64 -20.77 -16.75
CA VAL A 716 12.99 -20.49 -18.05
C VAL A 716 13.95 -20.29 -19.25
N GLN A 717 14.58 -21.39 -19.67
CA GLN A 717 14.68 -21.72 -21.10
C GLN A 717 14.16 -23.15 -21.33
N ARG A 718 12.89 -23.28 -21.69
CA ARG A 718 12.41 -24.51 -22.34
C ARG A 718 12.84 -24.47 -23.80
N ASN A 719 13.94 -25.15 -24.09
CA ASN A 719 14.34 -25.42 -25.46
C ASN A 719 13.28 -26.27 -26.17
N SER A 720 12.73 -25.69 -27.24
CA SER A 720 12.29 -26.42 -28.40
C SER A 720 13.50 -27.09 -29.06
N THR A 721 13.33 -28.36 -29.43
CA THR A 721 14.05 -29.17 -30.45
C THR A 721 14.41 -30.56 -29.94
N ALA A 722 13.67 -31.56 -30.42
CA ALA A 722 14.21 -32.87 -30.84
C ALA A 722 13.07 -33.70 -31.44
N SER A 723 12.91 -33.56 -32.75
CA SER A 723 12.30 -34.55 -33.62
C SER A 723 13.15 -35.83 -33.66
N GLY A 724 12.50 -37.01 -33.68
CA GLY A 724 13.04 -38.15 -34.43
C GLY A 724 13.09 -39.52 -33.74
N ASN A 725 12.00 -40.29 -33.90
CA ASN A 725 11.92 -41.71 -34.26
C ASN A 725 12.87 -42.77 -33.64
N ARG A 726 12.24 -43.79 -33.03
CA ARG A 726 12.26 -45.25 -33.36
C ARG A 726 11.48 -45.99 -32.25
N ALA A 727 10.29 -46.55 -32.49
CA ALA A 727 9.94 -47.81 -33.16
C ALA A 727 10.17 -49.10 -32.32
N CYS A 728 9.11 -49.92 -32.26
CA CYS A 728 8.94 -51.30 -31.74
C CYS A 728 8.92 -51.47 -30.21
N ALA A 729 8.04 -52.26 -29.59
CA ALA A 729 7.02 -53.22 -30.02
C ALA A 729 5.79 -53.12 -29.10
#